data_AF-A0A933TS83-F1
#
_entry.id   AF-A0A933TS83-F1
#
_cell.length_a   1.000
_cell.length_b   1.000
_cell.length_c   1.000
_cell.angle_alpha   90.00
_cell.angle_beta   90.00
_cell.angle_gamma   90.00
#
_symmetry.space_group_name_H-M   'P 1'
#
loop_
_entity.id
_entity.type
_entity.pdbx_description
1 polymer ?
#
loop_
_entity_poly.entity_id
_entity_poly.type
_entity_poly.pdbx_seq_one_letter_code
_entity_poly.pdbx_strand_id
1 'polypeptide(L)'
;VVSEIIYFLRTQDQSKLPVVLNAPWNKADSIDHYPQQDAGKTRKACELFERTVRQVVPEASWTPSQELLGWYNSKFGSGKNPIERHLNFQKYKEVLFGLSILSDNETKFLIKHIANPREFYDKLKSQAGSQPTPLNPESTVCILKQEDLCTQPASFGEKVKKLSIASFLKVAAFYSQLLDVMTRDPKKEMEELKTLMSNLILEIRSAKIFSEMSPLITSNPSELVDSLPGTSRIYDNKGTKLYEFYPAGKRLVLDLGKLKYRQPEKYKTLLDSLLVREDKNFFDHDGIDIKALSRAVYERVFHSSEQGGSTITQQLIKNLIAFHYKGEYSQSDRKASEVGLALVLEATLREKFGSDKVKAKEFILETYLNTASFSFGSRGFETAAHDYFNKTTEDLTIEEIIFLVGCTNDPHGTYPFKESGYKNAIFYYHDTIHKLKTEGKISSERAISLKANSPVAKAPDQPEYNEVYGYIAGLVKNSNPEKFNSGVEIHTTLDPEVQAILDIQFKDDEKGVVRTAVIRGPRGEILASRGNIFSQEVQPGSTIKPLIYATAVTAGFKPSQFDDSAYSISTSDGTVADIYSLGREGWSISNVKDAFKYSTNPSFARMARDYQPELSRVWSNAGVYSHTAFPNPPDLIALGVNQLSTVANSQTAQVMGTGGVYPLKVISTIESNKVKHYSSPESRLKPVISELASNQLTNVLLRKGDLLYKTGTTDHPNGEDGMVGNTAALVYDKKTGRTMSLFSTQIDGKPIPSMTVERKFNSLGSALQIMEKI
;
A
#
# COMPACT_ATOMS: atom_id res chain seq x y z
N VAL A 1 -35.95 -1.10 -2.45
CA VAL A 1 -35.19 -2.21 -3.07
C VAL A 1 -35.60 -2.43 -4.52
N VAL A 2 -36.83 -2.88 -4.81
CA VAL A 2 -37.29 -3.12 -6.21
C VAL A 2 -37.22 -1.85 -7.08
N SER A 3 -37.63 -0.69 -6.56
CA SER A 3 -37.54 0.59 -7.29
C SER A 3 -36.10 1.04 -7.57
N GLU A 4 -35.17 0.74 -6.65
CA GLU A 4 -33.73 1.03 -6.80
C GLU A 4 -33.06 0.06 -7.78
N ILE A 5 -33.51 -1.21 -7.81
CA ILE A 5 -33.11 -2.21 -8.81
C ILE A 5 -33.61 -1.77 -10.20
N ILE A 6 -34.87 -1.33 -10.31
CA ILE A 6 -35.42 -0.82 -11.58
C ILE A 6 -34.70 0.46 -12.03
N TYR A 7 -34.32 1.33 -11.08
CA TYR A 7 -33.52 2.52 -11.36
C TYR A 7 -32.13 2.14 -11.88
N PHE A 8 -31.39 1.28 -11.18
CA PHE A 8 -30.11 0.73 -11.62
C PHE A 8 -30.17 0.12 -13.02
N LEU A 9 -31.18 -0.72 -13.28
CA LEU A 9 -31.35 -1.38 -14.57
C LEU A 9 -31.64 -0.40 -15.71
N ARG A 10 -32.26 0.75 -15.42
CA ARG A 10 -32.55 1.79 -16.43
C ARG A 10 -31.39 2.76 -16.63
N THR A 11 -30.68 3.12 -15.57
CA THR A 11 -29.68 4.20 -15.60
C THR A 11 -28.24 3.70 -15.60
N GLN A 12 -28.00 2.43 -15.29
CA GLN A 12 -26.68 1.81 -15.17
C GLN A 12 -25.76 2.45 -14.11
N ASP A 13 -26.35 3.11 -13.10
CA ASP A 13 -25.61 3.76 -12.02
C ASP A 13 -24.99 2.76 -11.01
N GLN A 14 -23.69 2.52 -11.15
CA GLN A 14 -22.89 1.58 -10.34
C GLN A 14 -22.99 1.81 -8.82
N SER A 15 -23.36 3.01 -8.36
CA SER A 15 -23.54 3.30 -6.92
C SER A 15 -24.67 2.49 -6.28
N LYS A 16 -25.59 1.95 -7.09
CA LYS A 16 -26.73 1.14 -6.63
C LYS A 16 -26.42 -0.36 -6.56
N LEU A 17 -25.30 -0.82 -7.12
CA LEU A 17 -24.92 -2.23 -7.20
C LEU A 17 -24.85 -2.95 -5.84
N PRO A 18 -24.35 -2.34 -4.74
CA PRO A 18 -24.35 -2.99 -3.43
C PRO A 18 -25.77 -3.24 -2.87
N VAL A 19 -26.74 -2.38 -3.21
CA VAL A 19 -28.16 -2.55 -2.82
C VAL A 19 -28.83 -3.67 -3.63
N VAL A 20 -28.42 -3.87 -4.89
CA VAL A 20 -28.88 -4.98 -5.75
C VAL A 20 -28.31 -6.31 -5.28
N LEU A 21 -27.01 -6.36 -4.94
CA LEU A 21 -26.31 -7.57 -4.50
C LEU A 21 -26.75 -8.03 -3.10
N ASN A 22 -27.08 -7.09 -2.21
CA ASN A 22 -27.53 -7.39 -0.84
C ASN A 22 -29.06 -7.44 -0.68
N ALA A 23 -29.82 -7.39 -1.78
CA ALA A 23 -31.26 -7.58 -1.70
C ALA A 23 -31.57 -8.99 -1.17
N PRO A 24 -32.56 -9.17 -0.28
CA PRO A 24 -32.89 -10.47 0.28
C PRO A 24 -33.71 -11.25 -0.77
N TRP A 25 -33.03 -11.80 -1.77
CA TRP A 25 -33.60 -12.70 -2.78
C TRP A 25 -34.22 -13.96 -2.15
N ASN A 26 -33.82 -14.25 -0.91
CA ASN A 26 -34.16 -15.38 -0.07
C ASN A 26 -35.56 -15.28 0.56
N LYS A 27 -36.28 -14.15 0.39
CA LYS A 27 -37.70 -14.02 0.77
C LYS A 27 -38.66 -14.33 -0.39
N ALA A 28 -38.21 -15.09 -1.38
CA ALA A 28 -39.01 -15.61 -2.48
C ALA A 28 -39.62 -17.01 -2.18
N ASP A 29 -39.61 -17.44 -0.91
CA ASP A 29 -40.27 -18.68 -0.46
C ASP A 29 -41.81 -18.58 -0.44
N SER A 30 -42.40 -17.48 -0.93
CA SER A 30 -43.86 -17.31 -1.07
C SER A 30 -44.34 -17.26 -2.52
N ILE A 31 -43.69 -17.98 -3.43
CA ILE A 31 -44.10 -18.08 -4.85
C ILE A 31 -45.24 -19.11 -5.07
N ASP A 32 -45.69 -19.82 -4.04
CA ASP A 32 -46.85 -20.73 -4.12
C ASP A 32 -48.20 -20.02 -4.42
N HIS A 33 -48.21 -18.68 -4.49
CA HIS A 33 -49.43 -17.89 -4.74
C HIS A 33 -49.47 -17.13 -6.08
N TYR A 34 -48.58 -17.41 -7.04
CA TYR A 34 -48.75 -16.84 -8.38
C TYR A 34 -49.74 -17.67 -9.22
N PRO A 35 -50.90 -17.11 -9.63
CA PRO A 35 -51.83 -17.82 -10.49
C PRO A 35 -51.16 -18.15 -11.83
N GLN A 36 -51.49 -19.30 -12.41
CA GLN A 36 -50.95 -19.89 -13.64
C GLN A 36 -51.08 -19.04 -14.94
N GLN A 37 -51.45 -17.75 -14.86
CA GLN A 37 -51.81 -16.95 -16.03
C GLN A 37 -50.69 -16.08 -16.65
N ASP A 38 -49.41 -16.24 -16.27
CA ASP A 38 -48.36 -15.37 -16.82
C ASP A 38 -47.08 -16.10 -17.23
N ALA A 39 -47.21 -17.21 -17.96
CA ALA A 39 -46.09 -17.91 -18.60
C ALA A 39 -45.21 -16.99 -19.49
N GLY A 40 -45.78 -15.91 -20.02
CA GLY A 40 -45.05 -14.88 -20.77
C GLY A 40 -44.12 -14.00 -19.93
N LYS A 41 -44.44 -13.76 -18.65
CA LYS A 41 -43.60 -12.96 -17.74
C LYS A 41 -42.43 -13.77 -17.20
N THR A 42 -42.64 -15.05 -16.92
CA THR A 42 -41.58 -16.00 -16.50
C THR A 42 -40.57 -16.23 -17.63
N ARG A 43 -41.05 -16.34 -18.88
CA ARG A 43 -40.17 -16.44 -20.06
C ARG A 43 -39.31 -15.17 -20.26
N LYS A 44 -39.91 -13.99 -20.11
CA LYS A 44 -39.19 -12.70 -20.15
C LYS A 44 -38.16 -12.58 -19.01
N ALA A 45 -38.46 -13.09 -17.81
CA ALA A 45 -37.51 -13.08 -16.69
C ALA A 45 -36.29 -14.00 -16.94
N CYS A 46 -36.50 -15.18 -17.52
CA CYS A 46 -35.41 -16.07 -17.92
C CYS A 46 -34.56 -15.48 -19.06
N GLU A 47 -35.18 -14.87 -20.08
CA GLU A 47 -34.48 -14.20 -21.18
C GLU A 47 -33.67 -12.97 -20.70
N LEU A 48 -34.19 -12.25 -19.70
CA LEU A 48 -33.51 -11.12 -19.07
C LEU A 48 -32.32 -11.56 -18.20
N PHE A 49 -32.44 -12.71 -17.51
CA PHE A 49 -31.37 -13.33 -16.74
C PHE A 49 -30.25 -13.87 -17.65
N GLU A 50 -30.60 -14.54 -18.76
CA GLU A 50 -29.65 -14.99 -19.77
C GLU A 50 -28.87 -13.82 -20.40
N ARG A 51 -29.53 -12.68 -20.65
CA ARG A 51 -28.86 -11.46 -21.13
C ARG A 51 -27.92 -10.85 -20.09
N THR A 52 -28.30 -10.89 -18.81
CA THR A 52 -27.49 -10.33 -17.71
C THR A 52 -26.22 -11.16 -17.49
N VAL A 53 -26.32 -12.49 -17.51
CA VAL A 53 -25.16 -13.39 -17.41
C VAL A 53 -24.19 -13.21 -18.58
N ARG A 54 -24.70 -12.98 -19.80
CA ARG A 54 -23.88 -12.71 -20.99
C ARG A 54 -23.12 -11.37 -20.95
N GLN A 55 -23.56 -10.40 -20.15
CA GLN A 55 -22.95 -9.06 -20.10
C GLN A 55 -21.98 -8.87 -18.93
N VAL A 56 -22.03 -9.73 -17.91
CA VAL A 56 -21.18 -9.65 -16.71
C VAL A 56 -19.83 -10.38 -16.86
N VAL A 57 -19.67 -11.21 -17.90
CA VAL A 57 -18.39 -11.87 -18.22
C VAL A 57 -17.96 -11.52 -19.66
N PRO A 58 -17.38 -10.33 -19.90
CA PRO A 58 -17.06 -9.88 -21.26
C PRO A 58 -15.81 -10.54 -21.86
N GLU A 59 -14.99 -11.23 -21.05
CA GLU A 59 -13.67 -11.73 -21.48
C GLU A 59 -13.48 -13.25 -21.37
N ALA A 60 -14.54 -14.03 -21.14
CA ALA A 60 -14.47 -15.48 -21.32
C ALA A 60 -14.72 -15.79 -22.81
N SER A 61 -13.68 -16.23 -23.53
CA SER A 61 -13.77 -16.74 -24.90
C SER A 61 -14.52 -18.08 -25.03
N TRP A 62 -15.33 -18.45 -24.03
CA TRP A 62 -16.12 -19.67 -24.01
C TRP A 62 -17.55 -19.40 -23.54
N THR A 63 -18.53 -19.75 -24.38
CA THR A 63 -19.97 -19.72 -24.09
C THR A 63 -20.38 -21.01 -23.35
N PRO A 64 -20.82 -20.97 -22.08
CA PRO A 64 -21.19 -22.17 -21.31
C PRO A 64 -22.52 -22.83 -21.73
N SER A 65 -22.89 -22.87 -23.01
CA SER A 65 -24.31 -22.99 -23.39
C SER A 65 -24.70 -23.97 -24.50
N GLN A 66 -23.83 -24.84 -25.03
CA GLN A 66 -24.28 -25.86 -26.01
C GLN A 66 -24.02 -27.30 -25.60
N GLU A 67 -22.82 -27.66 -25.15
CA GLU A 67 -22.56 -29.04 -24.71
C GLU A 67 -23.19 -29.33 -23.34
N LEU A 68 -23.11 -28.36 -22.42
CA LEU A 68 -23.68 -28.44 -21.07
C LEU A 68 -25.21 -28.42 -21.10
N LEU A 69 -25.76 -27.56 -21.95
CA LEU A 69 -27.19 -27.49 -22.26
C LEU A 69 -27.66 -28.71 -23.06
N GLY A 70 -26.82 -29.24 -23.95
CA GLY A 70 -27.06 -30.46 -24.71
C GLY A 70 -27.09 -31.72 -23.82
N TRP A 71 -26.17 -31.83 -22.87
CA TRP A 71 -26.14 -32.87 -21.85
C TRP A 71 -27.33 -32.76 -20.88
N TYR A 72 -27.66 -31.54 -20.42
CA TYR A 72 -28.83 -31.31 -19.57
C TYR A 72 -30.13 -31.68 -20.31
N ASN A 73 -30.27 -31.28 -21.57
CA ASN A 73 -31.43 -31.60 -22.39
C ASN A 73 -31.50 -33.09 -22.78
N SER A 74 -30.38 -33.78 -22.96
CA SER A 74 -30.38 -35.22 -23.25
C SER A 74 -30.73 -36.08 -22.04
N LYS A 75 -30.37 -35.64 -20.83
CA LYS A 75 -30.69 -36.33 -19.56
C LYS A 75 -32.06 -35.99 -19.00
N PHE A 76 -32.53 -34.76 -19.17
CA PHE A 76 -33.71 -34.23 -18.45
C PHE A 76 -34.74 -33.53 -19.37
N GLY A 77 -34.42 -33.39 -20.66
CA GLY A 77 -35.19 -32.57 -21.58
C GLY A 77 -36.35 -33.27 -22.30
N SER A 78 -36.35 -34.59 -22.52
CA SER A 78 -37.46 -35.21 -23.24
C SER A 78 -38.65 -35.52 -22.31
N GLY A 79 -39.71 -34.71 -22.39
CA GLY A 79 -41.04 -35.03 -21.84
C GLY A 79 -41.50 -34.26 -20.58
N LYS A 80 -40.66 -33.41 -19.96
CA LYS A 80 -41.01 -32.70 -18.71
C LYS A 80 -41.47 -31.25 -18.93
N ASN A 81 -42.45 -30.81 -18.12
CA ASN A 81 -43.04 -29.46 -18.13
C ASN A 81 -41.98 -28.38 -17.80
N PRO A 82 -42.05 -27.17 -18.40
CA PRO A 82 -41.19 -26.03 -18.09
C PRO A 82 -40.95 -25.73 -16.60
N ILE A 83 -41.93 -25.95 -15.73
CA ILE A 83 -41.84 -25.75 -14.27
C ILE A 83 -40.92 -26.81 -13.63
N GLU A 84 -41.04 -28.08 -14.02
CA GLU A 84 -40.12 -29.14 -13.57
C GLU A 84 -38.71 -28.95 -14.10
N ARG A 85 -38.56 -28.43 -15.33
CA ARG A 85 -37.24 -28.06 -15.88
C ARG A 85 -36.62 -26.90 -15.12
N HIS A 86 -37.41 -25.91 -14.71
CA HIS A 86 -36.94 -24.79 -13.90
C HIS A 86 -36.55 -25.24 -12.49
N LEU A 87 -37.37 -26.06 -11.83
CA LEU A 87 -37.05 -26.62 -10.51
C LEU A 87 -35.79 -27.50 -10.54
N ASN A 88 -35.63 -28.37 -11.55
CA ASN A 88 -34.39 -29.15 -11.71
C ASN A 88 -33.19 -28.25 -12.03
N PHE A 89 -33.34 -27.22 -12.86
CA PHE A 89 -32.25 -26.27 -13.12
C PHE A 89 -31.83 -25.52 -11.83
N GLN A 90 -32.79 -25.10 -10.99
CA GLN A 90 -32.49 -24.49 -9.69
C GLN A 90 -31.76 -25.46 -8.75
N LYS A 91 -32.05 -26.76 -8.79
CA LYS A 91 -31.31 -27.79 -8.04
C LYS A 91 -29.85 -27.94 -8.47
N TYR A 92 -29.51 -27.66 -9.73
CA TYR A 92 -28.17 -27.87 -10.29
C TYR A 92 -27.42 -26.57 -10.63
N LYS A 93 -28.02 -25.40 -10.39
CA LYS A 93 -27.45 -24.08 -10.69
C LYS A 93 -26.12 -23.83 -9.97
N GLU A 94 -25.98 -24.30 -8.74
CA GLU A 94 -24.74 -24.18 -7.99
C GLU A 94 -23.61 -25.09 -8.53
N VAL A 95 -23.95 -26.23 -9.15
CA VAL A 95 -22.97 -27.16 -9.75
C VAL A 95 -22.39 -26.53 -11.02
N LEU A 96 -23.26 -25.90 -11.82
CA LEU A 96 -22.88 -25.16 -13.02
C LEU A 96 -22.04 -23.92 -12.68
N PHE A 97 -22.36 -23.24 -11.59
CA PHE A 97 -21.55 -22.14 -11.07
C PHE A 97 -20.17 -22.62 -10.59
N GLY A 98 -20.09 -23.74 -9.86
CA GLY A 98 -18.82 -24.34 -9.44
C GLY A 98 -17.90 -24.73 -10.61
N LEU A 99 -18.46 -25.24 -11.71
CA LEU A 99 -17.71 -25.59 -12.92
C LEU A 99 -17.21 -24.35 -13.69
N SER A 100 -17.88 -23.20 -13.55
CA SER A 100 -17.47 -21.94 -14.20
C SER A 100 -16.25 -21.27 -13.57
N ILE A 101 -15.75 -21.80 -12.45
CA ILE A 101 -14.59 -21.28 -11.70
C ILE A 101 -13.28 -22.01 -12.08
N LEU A 102 -13.36 -23.11 -12.86
CA LEU A 102 -12.22 -23.93 -13.30
C LEU A 102 -11.59 -23.42 -14.60
N SER A 103 -10.31 -23.73 -14.84
CA SER A 103 -9.62 -23.37 -16.09
C SER A 103 -10.13 -24.16 -17.29
N ASP A 104 -9.99 -23.63 -18.51
CA ASP A 104 -10.51 -24.21 -19.76
C ASP A 104 -10.14 -25.69 -19.99
N ASN A 105 -8.93 -26.10 -19.60
CA ASN A 105 -8.45 -27.47 -19.79
C ASN A 105 -9.05 -28.45 -18.76
N GLU A 106 -9.28 -27.98 -17.53
CA GLU A 106 -9.90 -28.77 -16.46
C GLU A 106 -11.38 -28.99 -16.75
N THR A 107 -12.06 -27.95 -17.24
CA THR A 107 -13.48 -27.99 -17.65
C THR A 107 -13.70 -28.94 -18.83
N LYS A 108 -12.83 -28.91 -19.86
CA LYS A 108 -12.90 -29.83 -21.02
C LYS A 108 -12.64 -31.29 -20.64
N PHE A 109 -11.68 -31.54 -19.74
CA PHE A 109 -11.37 -32.89 -19.27
C PHE A 109 -12.55 -33.47 -18.48
N LEU A 110 -13.14 -32.69 -17.57
CA LEU A 110 -14.31 -33.07 -16.77
C LEU A 110 -15.52 -33.34 -17.66
N ILE A 111 -15.86 -32.46 -18.60
CA ILE A 111 -17.02 -32.64 -19.49
C ILE A 111 -16.90 -33.93 -20.33
N LYS A 112 -15.71 -34.26 -20.83
CA LYS A 112 -15.46 -35.47 -21.63
C LYS A 112 -15.72 -36.78 -20.87
N HIS A 113 -15.48 -36.80 -19.55
CA HIS A 113 -15.62 -38.01 -18.72
C HIS A 113 -16.89 -38.03 -17.86
N ILE A 114 -17.53 -36.87 -17.64
CA ILE A 114 -18.86 -36.72 -17.02
C ILE A 114 -19.99 -37.15 -17.97
N ALA A 115 -19.75 -37.11 -19.29
CA ALA A 115 -20.78 -37.45 -20.28
C ALA A 115 -21.24 -38.92 -20.21
N ASN A 116 -20.38 -39.86 -19.79
CA ASN A 116 -20.74 -41.28 -19.67
C ASN A 116 -20.08 -41.96 -18.44
N PRO A 117 -20.51 -41.63 -17.21
CA PRO A 117 -19.81 -42.02 -15.98
C PRO A 117 -19.80 -43.52 -15.71
N ARG A 118 -20.85 -44.22 -16.17
CA ARG A 118 -20.98 -45.67 -16.04
C ARG A 118 -19.97 -46.40 -16.92
N GLU A 119 -19.76 -45.93 -18.16
CA GLU A 119 -18.77 -46.48 -19.07
C GLU A 119 -17.33 -46.25 -18.57
N PHE A 120 -17.06 -45.08 -17.98
CA PHE A 120 -15.76 -44.77 -17.38
C PHE A 120 -15.48 -45.61 -16.13
N TYR A 121 -16.47 -45.78 -15.25
CA TYR A 121 -16.40 -46.65 -14.09
C TYR A 121 -16.28 -48.13 -14.47
N ASP A 122 -17.03 -48.60 -15.47
CA ASP A 122 -16.96 -49.99 -15.97
C ASP A 122 -15.64 -50.25 -16.72
N LYS A 123 -15.04 -49.25 -17.37
CA LYS A 123 -13.66 -49.32 -17.91
C LYS A 123 -12.63 -49.47 -16.80
N LEU A 124 -12.73 -48.66 -15.74
CA LEU A 124 -11.85 -48.77 -14.57
C LEU A 124 -12.03 -50.13 -13.86
N LYS A 125 -13.26 -50.63 -13.77
CA LYS A 125 -13.60 -51.92 -13.15
C LYS A 125 -13.17 -53.12 -13.99
N SER A 126 -13.26 -53.03 -15.31
CA SER A 126 -12.81 -54.09 -16.24
C SER A 126 -11.29 -54.17 -16.35
N GLN A 127 -10.57 -53.07 -16.13
CA GLN A 127 -9.10 -53.04 -16.07
C GLN A 127 -8.54 -53.41 -14.69
N ALA A 128 -9.32 -53.27 -13.61
CA ALA A 128 -8.88 -53.55 -12.24
C ALA A 128 -8.94 -55.04 -11.83
N GLY A 129 -9.48 -55.92 -12.67
CA GLY A 129 -9.66 -57.33 -12.34
C GLY A 129 -10.76 -57.56 -11.29
N SER A 130 -11.35 -58.75 -11.30
CA SER A 130 -12.58 -59.07 -10.57
C SER A 130 -12.37 -59.29 -9.07
N GLN A 131 -12.17 -58.22 -8.29
CA GLN A 131 -12.59 -58.12 -6.89
C GLN A 131 -12.84 -56.64 -6.48
N PRO A 132 -13.87 -56.34 -5.68
CA PRO A 132 -14.15 -54.99 -5.21
C PRO A 132 -13.23 -54.65 -4.04
N THR A 133 -12.07 -54.06 -4.31
CA THR A 133 -11.30 -53.32 -3.30
C THR A 133 -11.24 -51.83 -3.67
N PRO A 134 -11.12 -50.92 -2.68
CA PRO A 134 -11.00 -49.49 -2.97
C PRO A 134 -9.76 -49.28 -3.84
N LEU A 135 -9.92 -48.64 -5.00
CA LEU A 135 -8.81 -48.30 -5.88
C LEU A 135 -7.80 -47.42 -5.10
N ASN A 136 -6.63 -47.98 -4.82
CA ASN A 136 -5.48 -47.25 -4.31
C ASN A 136 -5.13 -46.11 -5.30
N PRO A 137 -4.88 -44.87 -4.82
CA PRO A 137 -4.45 -43.74 -5.66
C PRO A 137 -3.30 -44.05 -6.65
N GLU A 138 -2.35 -44.91 -6.28
CA GLU A 138 -1.23 -45.33 -7.13
C GLU A 138 -1.66 -46.19 -8.32
N SER A 139 -2.62 -47.10 -8.11
CA SER A 139 -3.17 -47.98 -9.16
C SER A 139 -3.94 -47.17 -10.22
N THR A 140 -4.70 -46.17 -9.78
CA THR A 140 -5.47 -45.28 -10.66
C THR A 140 -4.57 -44.35 -11.48
N VAL A 141 -3.39 -44.00 -10.96
CA VAL A 141 -2.39 -43.17 -11.67
C VAL A 141 -1.64 -43.95 -12.76
N CYS A 142 -1.24 -45.22 -12.54
CA CYS A 142 -0.62 -46.03 -13.62
C CYS A 142 -1.68 -46.44 -14.69
N ILE A 143 -2.99 -46.48 -14.40
CA ILE A 143 -4.05 -46.76 -15.40
C ILE A 143 -4.31 -45.55 -16.34
N LEU A 144 -4.24 -44.32 -15.81
CA LEU A 144 -4.49 -43.10 -16.59
C LEU A 144 -3.32 -42.66 -17.50
N LYS A 145 -2.15 -43.27 -17.34
CA LYS A 145 -0.95 -43.00 -18.14
C LYS A 145 -0.49 -44.27 -18.84
N GLN A 146 -1.01 -44.54 -20.03
CA GLN A 146 -0.51 -45.61 -20.89
C GLN A 146 0.90 -45.33 -21.50
N GLU A 147 1.82 -44.67 -20.80
CA GLU A 147 3.23 -44.58 -21.22
C GLU A 147 4.17 -44.60 -19.99
N ASP A 148 5.22 -45.41 -20.12
CA ASP A 148 6.24 -45.81 -19.15
C ASP A 148 6.73 -44.69 -18.22
N LEU A 149 6.41 -44.76 -16.91
CA LEU A 149 7.12 -43.98 -15.88
C LEU A 149 6.94 -44.54 -14.44
N CYS A 150 6.61 -45.83 -14.28
CA CYS A 150 6.49 -46.46 -12.95
C CYS A 150 7.84 -47.09 -12.46
N THR A 151 9.03 -46.69 -13.00
CA THR A 151 10.34 -47.29 -12.62
C THR A 151 11.51 -46.35 -12.25
N GLN A 152 11.31 -45.04 -12.06
CA GLN A 152 12.38 -44.15 -11.55
C GLN A 152 11.95 -43.25 -10.38
N PRO A 153 12.86 -42.88 -9.46
CA PRO A 153 12.55 -41.99 -8.35
C PRO A 153 12.17 -40.60 -8.90
N ALA A 154 10.87 -40.31 -8.86
CA ALA A 154 10.31 -39.05 -9.38
C ALA A 154 10.93 -37.82 -8.69
N SER A 155 11.24 -36.81 -9.49
CA SER A 155 11.68 -35.50 -8.99
C SER A 155 10.61 -34.86 -8.08
N PHE A 156 10.99 -33.99 -7.15
CA PHE A 156 10.03 -33.36 -6.23
C PHE A 156 8.91 -32.59 -6.98
N GLY A 157 9.24 -31.93 -8.10
CA GLY A 157 8.27 -31.28 -8.98
C GLY A 157 7.25 -32.24 -9.61
N GLU A 158 7.64 -33.49 -9.91
CA GLU A 158 6.70 -34.53 -10.32
C GLU A 158 5.84 -35.05 -9.17
N LYS A 159 6.35 -35.08 -7.94
CA LYS A 159 5.56 -35.43 -6.75
C LYS A 159 4.50 -34.38 -6.43
N VAL A 160 4.81 -33.10 -6.60
CA VAL A 160 3.85 -31.98 -6.47
C VAL A 160 2.77 -32.06 -7.56
N LYS A 161 3.14 -32.39 -8.81
CA LYS A 161 2.15 -32.70 -9.87
C LYS A 161 1.29 -33.93 -9.55
N LYS A 162 1.85 -34.95 -8.88
CA LYS A 162 1.06 -36.11 -8.42
C LYS A 162 0.05 -35.73 -7.32
N LEU A 163 0.37 -34.76 -6.46
CA LEU A 163 -0.54 -34.22 -5.44
C LEU A 163 -1.70 -33.42 -6.04
N SER A 164 -1.47 -32.62 -7.08
CA SER A 164 -2.58 -31.96 -7.81
C SER A 164 -3.47 -32.96 -8.55
N ILE A 165 -2.90 -34.03 -9.09
CA ILE A 165 -3.64 -35.16 -9.68
C ILE A 165 -4.44 -35.92 -8.62
N ALA A 166 -3.93 -36.06 -7.39
CA ALA A 166 -4.68 -36.69 -6.30
C ALA A 166 -5.90 -35.86 -5.87
N SER A 167 -5.78 -34.52 -5.85
CA SER A 167 -6.93 -33.61 -5.66
C SER A 167 -7.94 -33.75 -6.80
N PHE A 168 -7.46 -33.89 -8.03
CA PHE A 168 -8.29 -34.15 -9.22
C PHE A 168 -9.05 -35.48 -9.13
N LEU A 169 -8.42 -36.55 -8.62
CA LEU A 169 -9.05 -37.85 -8.41
C LEU A 169 -10.11 -37.84 -7.29
N LYS A 170 -9.97 -36.97 -6.28
CA LYS A 170 -11.00 -36.75 -5.24
C LYS A 170 -12.25 -36.11 -5.82
N VAL A 171 -12.10 -35.14 -6.73
CA VAL A 171 -13.22 -34.55 -7.49
C VAL A 171 -13.93 -35.60 -8.36
N ALA A 172 -13.19 -36.54 -8.96
CA ALA A 172 -13.77 -37.64 -9.74
C ALA A 172 -14.51 -38.66 -8.85
N ALA A 173 -13.95 -39.03 -7.70
CA ALA A 173 -14.57 -39.92 -6.71
C ALA A 173 -15.85 -39.29 -6.11
N PHE A 174 -15.82 -37.98 -5.89
CA PHE A 174 -16.96 -37.17 -5.48
C PHE A 174 -18.10 -37.23 -6.51
N TYR A 175 -17.79 -37.09 -7.80
CA TYR A 175 -18.78 -37.27 -8.88
C TYR A 175 -19.42 -38.67 -8.87
N SER A 176 -18.65 -39.71 -8.53
CA SER A 176 -19.16 -41.07 -8.38
C SER A 176 -20.12 -41.22 -7.19
N GLN A 177 -19.86 -40.53 -6.07
CA GLN A 177 -20.76 -40.51 -4.92
C GLN A 177 -22.04 -39.71 -5.21
N LEU A 178 -21.92 -38.60 -5.95
CA LEU A 178 -23.04 -37.77 -6.41
C LEU A 178 -23.99 -38.56 -7.32
N LEU A 179 -23.45 -39.44 -8.17
CA LEU A 179 -24.23 -40.37 -9.00
C LEU A 179 -24.96 -41.46 -8.19
N ASP A 180 -24.38 -41.91 -7.08
CA ASP A 180 -24.98 -42.94 -6.22
C ASP A 180 -26.12 -42.35 -5.36
N VAL A 181 -25.95 -41.12 -4.88
CA VAL A 181 -26.99 -40.34 -4.16
C VAL A 181 -28.17 -39.98 -5.06
N MET A 182 -27.91 -39.66 -6.34
CA MET A 182 -28.95 -39.37 -7.35
C MET A 182 -29.84 -40.58 -7.72
N THR A 183 -29.70 -41.73 -7.04
CA THR A 183 -30.55 -42.92 -7.24
C THR A 183 -31.48 -43.25 -6.06
N ARG A 184 -31.57 -42.40 -5.02
CA ARG A 184 -32.36 -42.66 -3.79
C ARG A 184 -33.42 -41.56 -3.50
N ASP A 185 -33.79 -41.31 -2.23
CA ASP A 185 -35.04 -40.62 -1.81
C ASP A 185 -34.90 -39.06 -1.68
N PRO A 186 -35.78 -38.25 -2.33
CA PRO A 186 -35.62 -36.81 -2.59
C PRO A 186 -35.53 -35.81 -1.42
N LYS A 187 -35.85 -36.17 -0.17
CA LYS A 187 -35.82 -35.21 0.95
C LYS A 187 -34.53 -35.21 1.77
N LYS A 188 -33.82 -36.35 1.85
CA LYS A 188 -32.45 -36.41 2.41
C LYS A 188 -31.41 -35.91 1.40
N GLU A 189 -31.73 -36.00 0.11
CA GLU A 189 -30.88 -35.61 -1.02
C GLU A 189 -30.40 -34.15 -0.98
N MET A 190 -31.25 -33.18 -0.61
CA MET A 190 -30.88 -31.77 -0.74
C MET A 190 -29.78 -31.36 0.26
N GLU A 191 -29.83 -31.88 1.49
CA GLU A 191 -28.82 -31.58 2.51
C GLU A 191 -27.52 -32.35 2.28
N GLU A 192 -27.61 -33.60 1.81
CA GLU A 192 -26.42 -34.38 1.40
C GLU A 192 -25.74 -33.77 0.16
N LEU A 193 -26.51 -33.29 -0.82
CA LEU A 193 -26.00 -32.60 -2.01
C LEU A 193 -25.38 -31.24 -1.67
N LYS A 194 -26.02 -30.42 -0.84
CA LYS A 194 -25.43 -29.16 -0.34
C LYS A 194 -24.11 -29.39 0.41
N THR A 195 -24.06 -30.45 1.22
CA THR A 195 -22.85 -30.83 1.96
C THR A 195 -21.75 -31.27 1.01
N LEU A 196 -22.07 -32.13 0.04
CA LEU A 196 -21.14 -32.54 -1.01
C LEU A 196 -20.62 -31.30 -1.75
N MET A 197 -21.50 -30.44 -2.26
CA MET A 197 -21.10 -29.28 -3.06
C MET A 197 -20.25 -28.28 -2.27
N SER A 198 -20.57 -28.08 -0.99
CA SER A 198 -19.75 -27.27 -0.09
C SER A 198 -18.34 -27.84 0.04
N ASN A 199 -18.21 -29.18 0.16
CA ASN A 199 -16.91 -29.84 0.22
C ASN A 199 -16.13 -29.71 -1.09
N LEU A 200 -16.79 -29.82 -2.25
CA LEU A 200 -16.14 -29.65 -3.55
C LEU A 200 -15.64 -28.21 -3.75
N ILE A 201 -16.44 -27.20 -3.40
CA ILE A 201 -16.02 -25.80 -3.46
C ILE A 201 -14.81 -25.55 -2.56
N LEU A 202 -14.81 -26.14 -1.36
CA LEU A 202 -13.70 -26.06 -0.43
C LEU A 202 -12.43 -26.71 -1.00
N GLU A 203 -12.53 -27.88 -1.63
CA GLU A 203 -11.41 -28.58 -2.27
C GLU A 203 -10.84 -27.78 -3.44
N ILE A 204 -11.69 -27.22 -4.32
CA ILE A 204 -11.26 -26.39 -5.46
C ILE A 204 -10.52 -25.14 -4.96
N ARG A 205 -11.06 -24.44 -3.96
CA ARG A 205 -10.41 -23.26 -3.38
C ARG A 205 -9.08 -23.62 -2.72
N SER A 206 -9.02 -24.75 -2.01
CA SER A 206 -7.78 -25.24 -1.40
C SER A 206 -6.73 -25.57 -2.47
N ALA A 207 -7.12 -26.23 -3.56
CA ALA A 207 -6.24 -26.54 -4.68
C ALA A 207 -5.73 -25.27 -5.37
N LYS A 208 -6.57 -24.24 -5.51
CA LYS A 208 -6.18 -22.94 -6.04
C LYS A 208 -5.11 -22.27 -5.16
N ILE A 209 -5.36 -22.16 -3.85
CA ILE A 209 -4.37 -21.61 -2.89
C ILE A 209 -3.05 -22.37 -2.99
N PHE A 210 -3.12 -23.70 -3.04
CA PHE A 210 -1.92 -24.53 -3.15
C PHE A 210 -1.14 -24.25 -4.43
N SER A 211 -1.82 -24.18 -5.58
CA SER A 211 -1.22 -23.86 -6.89
C SER A 211 -0.55 -22.48 -6.89
N GLU A 212 -1.25 -21.48 -6.35
CA GLU A 212 -0.80 -20.10 -6.27
C GLU A 212 0.41 -19.91 -5.33
N MET A 213 0.41 -20.60 -4.18
CA MET A 213 1.50 -20.53 -3.20
C MET A 213 2.71 -21.40 -3.54
N SER A 214 2.53 -22.50 -4.29
CA SER A 214 3.59 -23.49 -4.53
C SER A 214 4.87 -22.89 -5.14
N PRO A 215 4.84 -21.97 -6.13
CA PRO A 215 6.05 -21.36 -6.67
C PRO A 215 6.84 -20.61 -5.60
N LEU A 216 6.16 -19.87 -4.72
CA LEU A 216 6.78 -19.13 -3.63
C LEU A 216 7.34 -20.08 -2.56
N ILE A 217 6.58 -21.11 -2.16
CA ILE A 217 7.00 -22.07 -1.13
C ILE A 217 8.19 -22.94 -1.59
N THR A 218 8.32 -23.17 -2.90
CA THR A 218 9.41 -23.98 -3.49
C THR A 218 10.61 -23.14 -3.96
N SER A 219 10.52 -21.82 -3.82
CA SER A 219 11.58 -20.87 -4.20
C SER A 219 12.82 -20.97 -3.31
N ASN A 220 13.86 -20.19 -3.62
CA ASN A 220 15.01 -20.09 -2.72
C ASN A 220 14.61 -19.38 -1.42
N PRO A 221 15.20 -19.73 -0.26
CA PRO A 221 14.86 -19.10 1.02
C PRO A 221 14.94 -17.57 1.01
N SER A 222 15.89 -17.00 0.27
CA SER A 222 16.01 -15.54 0.09
C SER A 222 14.84 -14.93 -0.66
N GLU A 223 14.34 -15.60 -1.70
CA GLU A 223 13.19 -15.13 -2.51
C GLU A 223 11.91 -15.13 -1.68
N LEU A 224 11.72 -16.14 -0.82
CA LEU A 224 10.61 -16.18 0.14
C LEU A 224 10.69 -15.02 1.15
N VAL A 225 11.87 -14.66 1.63
CA VAL A 225 12.04 -13.53 2.56
C VAL A 225 11.82 -12.19 1.85
N ASP A 226 12.32 -12.05 0.62
CA ASP A 226 12.17 -10.84 -0.21
C ASP A 226 10.71 -10.60 -0.64
N SER A 227 9.86 -11.64 -0.67
CA SER A 227 8.43 -11.51 -0.97
C SER A 227 7.62 -10.90 0.18
N LEU A 228 8.18 -10.86 1.40
CA LEU A 228 7.50 -10.33 2.58
C LEU A 228 7.57 -8.80 2.60
N PRO A 229 6.50 -8.10 3.02
CA PRO A 229 6.52 -6.64 3.17
C PRO A 229 7.70 -6.17 4.00
N GLY A 230 8.45 -5.18 3.53
CA GLY A 230 9.54 -4.62 4.31
C GLY A 230 9.26 -3.24 4.83
N THR A 231 10.24 -2.75 5.58
CA THR A 231 10.26 -1.42 6.15
C THR A 231 11.17 -0.54 5.32
N SER A 232 10.65 0.57 4.83
CA SER A 232 11.45 1.58 4.15
C SER A 232 11.90 2.67 5.12
N ARG A 233 13.16 3.08 5.01
CA ARG A 233 13.79 4.05 5.91
C ARG A 233 14.36 5.21 5.12
N ILE A 234 14.11 6.41 5.59
CA ILE A 234 14.65 7.64 5.04
C ILE A 234 15.76 8.12 5.97
N TYR A 235 16.94 8.39 5.40
CA TYR A 235 18.12 8.87 6.11
C TYR A 235 18.52 10.25 5.61
N ASP A 236 19.04 11.09 6.51
CA ASP A 236 19.68 12.36 6.16
C ASP A 236 21.04 12.16 5.47
N ASN A 237 21.72 13.25 5.12
CA ASN A 237 23.02 13.23 4.47
C ASN A 237 24.19 12.80 5.38
N LYS A 238 23.95 12.62 6.68
CA LYS A 238 24.91 12.10 7.68
C LYS A 238 24.64 10.64 8.06
N GLY A 239 23.56 10.04 7.57
CA GLY A 239 23.15 8.67 7.87
C GLY A 239 22.21 8.52 9.07
N THR A 240 21.66 9.61 9.61
CA THR A 240 20.66 9.55 10.69
C THR A 240 19.29 9.18 10.11
N LYS A 241 18.58 8.24 10.73
CA LYS A 241 17.21 7.86 10.32
C LYS A 241 16.26 9.01 10.64
N LEU A 242 15.63 9.56 9.60
CA LEU A 242 14.64 10.63 9.68
C LEU A 242 13.21 10.09 9.81
N TYR A 243 12.88 9.09 9.00
CA TYR A 243 11.52 8.58 8.90
C TYR A 243 11.50 7.12 8.49
N GLU A 244 10.39 6.45 8.84
CA GLU A 244 10.16 5.05 8.53
C GLU A 244 8.73 4.87 8.04
N PHE A 245 8.56 4.16 6.93
CA PHE A 245 7.25 3.90 6.33
C PHE A 245 7.12 2.48 5.81
N TYR A 246 5.88 2.02 5.69
CA TYR A 246 5.56 0.60 5.50
C TYR A 246 4.58 0.38 4.34
N PRO A 247 5.08 0.30 3.09
CA PRO A 247 4.23 0.31 1.89
C PRO A 247 3.19 -0.81 1.81
N ALA A 248 3.54 -2.00 2.31
CA ALA A 248 2.70 -3.19 2.29
C ALA A 248 2.36 -3.70 3.71
N GLY A 249 2.47 -2.82 4.71
CA GLY A 249 2.23 -3.13 6.13
C GLY A 249 3.51 -3.16 6.97
N LYS A 250 3.38 -2.83 8.25
CA LYS A 250 4.51 -2.70 9.18
C LYS A 250 5.13 -4.05 9.51
N ARG A 251 6.37 -4.28 9.06
CA ARG A 251 7.22 -5.43 9.43
C ARG A 251 8.67 -5.00 9.62
N LEU A 252 9.11 -4.96 10.88
CA LEU A 252 10.52 -4.89 11.26
C LEU A 252 11.13 -6.29 11.25
N VAL A 253 12.36 -6.40 10.77
CA VAL A 253 13.06 -7.68 10.66
C VAL A 253 13.73 -8.01 11.99
N LEU A 254 13.35 -9.13 12.59
CA LEU A 254 14.10 -9.81 13.64
C LEU A 254 15.17 -10.68 12.99
N ASP A 255 16.45 -10.37 13.26
CA ASP A 255 17.57 -11.27 12.99
C ASP A 255 17.76 -12.18 14.22
N LEU A 256 17.26 -13.40 14.09
CA LEU A 256 17.24 -14.34 15.20
C LEU A 256 18.66 -14.84 15.56
N GLY A 257 19.54 -14.95 14.56
CA GLY A 257 20.95 -15.33 14.77
C GLY A 257 21.73 -14.27 15.55
N LYS A 258 21.49 -12.99 15.26
CA LYS A 258 22.06 -11.86 16.00
C LYS A 258 21.57 -11.84 17.44
N LEU A 259 20.28 -12.08 17.69
CA LEU A 259 19.74 -12.19 19.04
C LEU A 259 20.37 -13.37 19.80
N LYS A 260 20.50 -14.54 19.15
CA LYS A 260 21.14 -15.75 19.71
C LYS A 260 22.58 -15.47 20.15
N TYR A 261 23.35 -14.72 19.36
CA TYR A 261 24.74 -14.38 19.67
C TYR A 261 24.87 -13.28 20.73
N ARG A 262 24.10 -12.18 20.63
CA ARG A 262 24.25 -11.01 21.49
C ARG A 262 23.51 -11.13 22.83
N GLN A 263 22.38 -11.83 22.86
CA GLN A 263 21.47 -11.91 24.00
C GLN A 263 20.96 -13.37 24.19
N PRO A 264 21.84 -14.33 24.53
CA PRO A 264 21.50 -15.76 24.53
C PRO A 264 20.39 -16.13 25.50
N GLU A 265 20.28 -15.45 26.66
CA GLU A 265 19.17 -15.66 27.59
C GLU A 265 17.83 -15.27 26.97
N LYS A 266 17.74 -14.09 26.35
CA LYS A 266 16.52 -13.60 25.68
C LYS A 266 16.12 -14.50 24.52
N TYR A 267 17.09 -14.94 23.71
CA TYR A 267 16.87 -15.92 22.65
C TYR A 267 16.29 -17.23 23.21
N LYS A 268 16.88 -17.78 24.28
CA LYS A 268 16.40 -19.01 24.92
C LYS A 268 14.99 -18.85 25.46
N THR A 269 14.70 -17.74 26.15
CA THR A 269 13.35 -17.44 26.66
C THR A 269 12.35 -17.33 25.53
N LEU A 270 12.67 -16.60 24.45
CA LEU A 270 11.79 -16.46 23.29
C LEU A 270 11.47 -17.83 22.67
N LEU A 271 12.50 -18.64 22.42
CA LEU A 271 12.35 -19.97 21.83
C LEU A 271 11.56 -20.91 22.75
N ASP A 272 11.97 -21.05 24.01
CA ASP A 272 11.28 -21.95 24.96
C ASP A 272 9.81 -21.53 25.13
N SER A 273 9.53 -20.23 25.27
CA SER A 273 8.16 -19.72 25.43
C SER A 273 7.30 -20.00 24.21
N LEU A 274 7.86 -19.79 23.01
CA LEU A 274 7.16 -20.02 21.76
C LEU A 274 6.84 -21.50 21.58
N LEU A 275 7.82 -22.38 21.81
CA LEU A 275 7.66 -23.83 21.62
C LEU A 275 6.64 -24.42 22.60
N VAL A 276 6.74 -24.15 23.91
CA VAL A 276 5.78 -24.73 24.88
C VAL A 276 4.35 -24.26 24.64
N ARG A 277 4.17 -23.12 23.97
CA ARG A 277 2.87 -22.50 23.71
C ARG A 277 2.27 -22.93 22.38
N GLU A 278 3.04 -22.83 21.31
CA GLU A 278 2.56 -23.02 19.93
C GLU A 278 2.84 -24.43 19.40
N ASP A 279 4.01 -25.01 19.70
CA ASP A 279 4.46 -26.25 19.06
C ASP A 279 5.60 -26.94 19.82
N LYS A 280 5.26 -27.70 20.87
CA LYS A 280 6.25 -28.27 21.79
C LYS A 280 7.15 -29.32 21.14
N ASN A 281 6.66 -29.98 20.09
CA ASN A 281 7.37 -31.03 19.37
C ASN A 281 7.94 -30.51 18.03
N PHE A 282 8.09 -29.19 17.88
CA PHE A 282 8.44 -28.54 16.62
C PHE A 282 9.64 -29.19 15.92
N PHE A 283 10.70 -29.52 16.65
CA PHE A 283 11.91 -30.13 16.09
C PHE A 283 11.74 -31.62 15.74
N ASP A 284 10.72 -32.29 16.26
CA ASP A 284 10.51 -33.72 16.10
C ASP A 284 9.72 -34.06 14.82
N HIS A 285 8.74 -33.22 14.45
CA HIS A 285 7.90 -33.46 13.28
C HIS A 285 8.41 -32.76 12.01
N ASP A 286 7.81 -33.09 10.86
CA ASP A 286 8.17 -32.55 9.54
C ASP A 286 6.96 -31.76 8.99
N GLY A 287 6.68 -30.58 9.55
CA GLY A 287 5.56 -29.72 9.15
C GLY A 287 4.24 -29.93 9.89
N ILE A 288 3.88 -31.17 10.24
CA ILE A 288 2.64 -31.48 10.97
C ILE A 288 2.93 -32.41 12.15
N ASP A 289 2.43 -32.07 13.34
CA ASP A 289 2.41 -32.98 14.48
C ASP A 289 1.13 -33.84 14.44
N ILE A 290 1.29 -35.07 13.95
CA ILE A 290 0.19 -36.05 13.84
C ILE A 290 -0.41 -36.38 15.22
N LYS A 291 0.41 -36.44 16.28
CA LYS A 291 -0.06 -36.76 17.63
C LYS A 291 -0.87 -35.60 18.21
N ALA A 292 -0.42 -34.37 18.00
CA ALA A 292 -1.16 -33.18 18.41
C ALA A 292 -2.47 -33.04 17.62
N LEU A 293 -2.43 -33.30 16.30
CA LEU A 293 -3.61 -33.27 15.44
C LEU A 293 -4.64 -34.33 15.84
N SER A 294 -4.22 -35.59 16.06
CA SER A 294 -5.13 -36.67 16.47
C SER A 294 -5.76 -36.39 17.83
N ARG A 295 -4.99 -35.85 18.77
CA ARG A 295 -5.49 -35.43 20.08
C ARG A 295 -6.49 -34.28 19.96
N ALA A 296 -6.19 -33.25 19.16
CA ALA A 296 -7.08 -32.11 18.96
C ALA A 296 -8.42 -32.53 18.33
N VAL A 297 -8.40 -33.45 17.36
CA VAL A 297 -9.61 -34.03 16.77
C VAL A 297 -10.40 -34.82 17.82
N TYR A 298 -9.73 -35.66 18.61
CA TYR A 298 -10.36 -36.41 19.69
C TYR A 298 -11.04 -35.48 20.71
N GLU A 299 -10.34 -34.47 21.22
CA GLU A 299 -10.89 -33.50 22.19
C GLU A 299 -12.08 -32.70 21.63
N ARG A 300 -12.03 -32.33 20.35
CA ARG A 300 -13.13 -31.61 19.69
C ARG A 300 -14.38 -32.48 19.55
N VAL A 301 -14.21 -33.76 19.20
CA VAL A 301 -15.32 -34.70 18.98
C VAL A 301 -15.91 -35.17 20.31
N PHE A 302 -15.09 -35.45 21.32
CA PHE A 302 -15.53 -36.12 22.54
C PHE A 302 -15.72 -35.18 23.73
N HIS A 303 -15.03 -34.03 23.78
CA HIS A 303 -15.06 -33.12 24.93
C HIS A 303 -15.52 -31.70 24.58
N SER A 304 -15.93 -31.45 23.32
CA SER A 304 -16.31 -30.11 22.83
C SER A 304 -15.28 -29.02 23.16
N SER A 305 -14.01 -29.41 23.34
CA SER A 305 -12.93 -28.53 23.72
C SER A 305 -12.12 -28.13 22.49
N GLU A 306 -11.90 -26.83 22.29
CA GLU A 306 -11.01 -26.35 21.23
C GLU A 306 -9.56 -26.36 21.75
N GLN A 307 -8.83 -27.44 21.47
CA GLN A 307 -7.37 -27.46 21.62
C GLN A 307 -6.69 -27.12 20.28
N GLY A 308 -5.66 -26.29 20.34
CA GLY A 308 -4.81 -25.97 19.19
C GLY A 308 -3.97 -27.18 18.76
N GLY A 309 -4.21 -27.68 17.55
CA GLY A 309 -3.40 -28.73 16.92
C GLY A 309 -2.55 -28.25 15.73
N SER A 310 -2.37 -26.93 15.58
CA SER A 310 -1.62 -26.36 14.45
C SER A 310 -0.15 -26.15 14.80
N THR A 311 0.76 -26.51 13.90
CA THR A 311 2.22 -26.34 14.07
C THR A 311 2.68 -24.94 13.73
N ILE A 312 3.88 -24.55 14.15
CA ILE A 312 4.52 -23.28 13.75
C ILE A 312 4.61 -23.19 12.22
N THR A 313 4.94 -24.29 11.54
CA THR A 313 5.03 -24.32 10.07
C THR A 313 3.67 -24.07 9.40
N GLN A 314 2.59 -24.65 9.90
CA GLN A 314 1.24 -24.37 9.39
C GLN A 314 0.85 -22.91 9.63
N GLN A 315 1.17 -22.36 10.79
CA GLN A 315 0.92 -20.96 11.09
C GLN A 315 1.74 -20.01 10.20
N LEU A 316 2.99 -20.37 9.87
CA LEU A 316 3.78 -19.63 8.88
C LEU A 316 3.08 -19.61 7.52
N ILE A 317 2.60 -20.75 7.01
CA ILE A 317 1.84 -20.79 5.74
C ILE A 317 0.60 -19.89 5.82
N LYS A 318 -0.16 -19.95 6.92
CA LYS A 318 -1.33 -19.07 7.15
C LYS A 318 -0.94 -17.59 7.02
N ASN A 319 0.19 -17.20 7.62
CA ASN A 319 0.67 -15.81 7.56
C ASN A 319 1.08 -15.43 6.14
N LEU A 320 1.81 -16.30 5.43
CA LEU A 320 2.21 -16.06 4.03
C LEU A 320 1.00 -15.87 3.11
N ILE A 321 -0.03 -16.72 3.21
CA ILE A 321 -1.28 -16.55 2.45
C ILE A 321 -1.93 -15.20 2.80
N ALA A 322 -1.93 -14.80 4.08
CA ALA A 322 -2.49 -13.51 4.51
C ALA A 322 -1.68 -12.28 4.04
N PHE A 323 -0.41 -12.46 3.67
CA PHE A 323 0.41 -11.44 3.03
C PHE A 323 0.09 -11.30 1.54
N HIS A 324 -0.09 -12.42 0.83
CA HIS A 324 -0.21 -12.44 -0.63
C HIS A 324 -1.66 -12.37 -1.15
N TYR A 325 -2.66 -12.85 -0.39
CA TYR A 325 -4.05 -13.01 -0.85
C TYR A 325 -5.06 -12.40 0.14
N LYS A 326 -4.81 -11.16 0.57
CA LYS A 326 -5.52 -10.53 1.69
C LYS A 326 -7.02 -10.39 1.41
N GLY A 327 -7.83 -11.13 2.17
CA GLY A 327 -9.30 -11.08 2.10
C GLY A 327 -9.93 -11.92 1.00
N GLU A 328 -9.12 -12.63 0.21
CA GLU A 328 -9.60 -13.46 -0.91
C GLU A 328 -10.09 -14.85 -0.46
N TYR A 329 -9.48 -15.40 0.60
CA TYR A 329 -9.75 -16.75 1.08
C TYR A 329 -10.25 -16.76 2.52
N SER A 330 -11.33 -17.50 2.78
CA SER A 330 -11.87 -17.69 4.13
C SER A 330 -10.92 -18.54 5.00
N GLN A 331 -11.20 -18.65 6.30
CA GLN A 331 -10.40 -19.52 7.18
C GLN A 331 -10.52 -21.00 6.80
N SER A 332 -11.71 -21.46 6.42
CA SER A 332 -11.93 -22.85 6.00
C SER A 332 -11.17 -23.16 4.71
N ASP A 333 -11.18 -22.26 3.73
CA ASP A 333 -10.50 -22.45 2.43
C ASP A 333 -9.00 -22.70 2.59
N ARG A 334 -8.38 -22.02 3.57
CA ARG A 334 -6.92 -22.10 3.80
C ARG A 334 -6.51 -23.34 4.59
N LYS A 335 -7.37 -23.86 5.46
CA LYS A 335 -6.94 -24.85 6.48
C LYS A 335 -6.43 -26.16 5.88
N ALA A 336 -7.06 -26.64 4.80
CA ALA A 336 -6.59 -27.84 4.10
C ALA A 336 -5.27 -27.58 3.34
N SER A 337 -5.11 -26.38 2.79
CA SER A 337 -3.89 -25.97 2.08
C SER A 337 -2.69 -25.79 3.02
N GLU A 338 -2.91 -25.28 4.25
CA GLU A 338 -1.87 -25.13 5.28
C GLU A 338 -1.14 -26.44 5.56
N VAL A 339 -1.87 -27.54 5.72
CA VAL A 339 -1.34 -28.90 5.95
C VAL A 339 -0.39 -29.28 4.81
N GLY A 340 -0.87 -29.25 3.56
CA GLY A 340 -0.09 -29.67 2.39
C GLY A 340 1.14 -28.78 2.17
N LEU A 341 0.95 -27.46 2.22
CA LEU A 341 2.03 -26.49 2.00
C LEU A 341 3.07 -26.53 3.12
N ALA A 342 2.69 -26.83 4.37
CA ALA A 342 3.65 -26.98 5.47
C ALA A 342 4.59 -28.17 5.25
N LEU A 343 4.06 -29.31 4.79
CA LEU A 343 4.88 -30.47 4.43
C LEU A 343 5.84 -30.14 3.27
N VAL A 344 5.34 -29.44 2.25
CA VAL A 344 6.14 -29.03 1.08
C VAL A 344 7.23 -28.05 1.47
N LEU A 345 6.92 -27.05 2.31
CA LEU A 345 7.89 -26.06 2.78
C LEU A 345 9.04 -26.74 3.55
N GLU A 346 8.74 -27.59 4.52
CA GLU A 346 9.77 -28.29 5.31
C GLU A 346 10.63 -29.23 4.47
N ALA A 347 10.03 -29.94 3.51
CA ALA A 347 10.76 -30.80 2.59
C ALA A 347 11.70 -29.98 1.68
N THR A 348 11.18 -28.90 1.11
CA THR A 348 11.95 -27.99 0.23
C THR A 348 13.12 -27.37 0.98
N LEU A 349 12.89 -26.79 2.16
CA LEU A 349 13.94 -26.15 2.94
C LEU A 349 15.02 -27.15 3.36
N ARG A 350 14.63 -28.37 3.74
CA ARG A 350 15.58 -29.44 4.06
C ARG A 350 16.48 -29.76 2.87
N GLU A 351 15.91 -29.86 1.66
CA GLU A 351 16.69 -30.05 0.43
C GLU A 351 17.65 -28.87 0.20
N LYS A 352 17.15 -27.62 0.27
CA LYS A 352 17.93 -26.38 0.06
C LYS A 352 19.06 -26.19 1.07
N PHE A 353 18.89 -26.68 2.29
CA PHE A 353 19.90 -26.62 3.35
C PHE A 353 20.76 -27.88 3.46
N GLY A 354 20.84 -28.71 2.40
CA GLY A 354 21.76 -29.85 2.36
C GLY A 354 21.34 -31.02 3.26
N SER A 355 20.04 -31.26 3.39
CA SER A 355 19.41 -32.25 4.27
C SER A 355 19.51 -31.97 5.78
N ASP A 356 19.92 -30.76 6.18
CA ASP A 356 19.98 -30.34 7.58
C ASP A 356 18.59 -29.89 8.08
N LYS A 357 17.94 -30.77 8.87
CA LYS A 357 16.63 -30.49 9.47
C LYS A 357 16.68 -29.29 10.43
N VAL A 358 17.77 -29.12 11.18
CA VAL A 358 17.86 -28.06 12.20
C VAL A 358 17.91 -26.69 11.53
N LYS A 359 18.71 -26.54 10.47
CA LYS A 359 18.76 -25.28 9.70
C LYS A 359 17.42 -24.93 9.05
N ALA A 360 16.73 -25.92 8.49
CA ALA A 360 15.38 -25.71 7.95
C ALA A 360 14.40 -25.22 9.04
N LYS A 361 14.45 -25.81 10.23
CA LYS A 361 13.62 -25.41 11.39
C LYS A 361 13.97 -24.03 11.92
N GLU A 362 15.25 -23.68 12.02
CA GLU A 362 15.69 -22.34 12.43
C GLU A 362 15.18 -21.27 11.46
N PHE A 363 15.28 -21.52 10.15
CA PHE A 363 14.73 -20.61 9.13
C PHE A 363 13.20 -20.46 9.23
N ILE A 364 12.47 -21.57 9.41
CA ILE A 364 11.00 -21.53 9.60
C ILE A 364 10.65 -20.70 10.84
N LEU A 365 11.38 -20.89 11.94
CA LEU A 365 11.13 -20.19 13.19
C LEU A 365 11.38 -18.69 13.08
N GLU A 366 12.49 -18.30 12.46
CA GLU A 366 12.81 -16.88 12.20
C GLU A 366 11.78 -16.25 11.25
N THR A 367 11.40 -16.94 10.17
CA THR A 367 10.40 -16.45 9.22
C THR A 367 9.02 -16.35 9.88
N TYR A 368 8.65 -17.32 10.73
CA TYR A 368 7.43 -17.27 11.53
C TYR A 368 7.45 -16.07 12.48
N LEU A 369 8.52 -15.88 13.25
CA LEU A 369 8.65 -14.74 14.16
C LEU A 369 8.60 -13.41 13.42
N ASN A 370 9.06 -13.35 12.17
CA ASN A 370 8.97 -12.18 11.31
C ASN A 370 7.59 -11.97 10.67
N THR A 371 6.72 -12.98 10.66
CA THR A 371 5.40 -12.94 9.99
C THR A 371 4.22 -13.05 10.96
N ALA A 372 4.47 -13.41 12.21
CA ALA A 372 3.47 -13.59 13.25
C ALA A 372 2.59 -12.34 13.38
N SER A 373 1.28 -12.53 13.39
CA SER A 373 0.34 -11.41 13.52
C SER A 373 0.19 -11.03 14.98
N PHE A 374 0.15 -9.72 15.24
CA PHE A 374 -0.21 -9.11 16.51
C PHE A 374 -1.39 -8.15 16.29
N SER A 375 -1.91 -7.53 17.35
CA SER A 375 -3.03 -6.59 17.24
C SER A 375 -2.67 -5.36 16.37
N PHE A 376 -3.69 -4.68 15.84
CA PHE A 376 -3.55 -3.45 15.04
C PHE A 376 -2.71 -3.58 13.77
N GLY A 377 -2.53 -4.80 13.27
CA GLY A 377 -1.82 -5.05 12.02
C GLY A 377 -0.30 -5.04 12.15
N SER A 378 0.23 -5.00 13.38
CA SER A 378 1.64 -5.29 13.66
C SER A 378 1.95 -6.72 13.22
N ARG A 379 2.91 -6.89 12.31
CA ARG A 379 3.34 -8.20 11.82
C ARG A 379 4.83 -8.39 12.11
N GLY A 380 5.15 -9.45 12.83
CA GLY A 380 6.49 -9.79 13.29
C GLY A 380 6.77 -9.39 14.74
N PHE A 381 7.65 -10.15 15.39
CA PHE A 381 7.99 -10.00 16.80
C PHE A 381 8.75 -8.70 17.09
N GLU A 382 9.71 -8.34 16.23
CA GLU A 382 10.42 -7.05 16.32
C GLU A 382 9.45 -5.87 16.15
N THR A 383 8.48 -5.99 15.23
CA THR A 383 7.43 -5.00 15.06
C THR A 383 6.61 -4.82 16.32
N ALA A 384 6.20 -5.93 16.94
CA ALA A 384 5.41 -5.90 18.16
C ALA A 384 6.22 -5.34 19.34
N ALA A 385 7.51 -5.65 19.45
CA ALA A 385 8.41 -5.05 20.44
C ALA A 385 8.42 -3.51 20.33
N HIS A 386 8.54 -3.00 19.10
CA HIS A 386 8.50 -1.57 18.83
C HIS A 386 7.12 -0.98 19.12
N ASP A 387 6.04 -1.60 18.65
CA ASP A 387 4.69 -1.06 18.78
C ASP A 387 4.16 -1.12 20.21
N TYR A 388 4.56 -2.12 20.99
CA TYR A 388 3.99 -2.38 22.32
C TYR A 388 4.87 -1.83 23.42
N PHE A 389 6.18 -1.68 23.21
CA PHE A 389 7.11 -1.26 24.25
C PHE A 389 8.09 -0.17 23.82
N ASN A 390 8.07 0.27 22.56
CA ASN A 390 9.06 1.19 21.98
C ASN A 390 10.50 0.70 22.16
N LYS A 391 10.71 -0.61 21.96
CA LYS A 391 11.99 -1.30 22.15
C LYS A 391 12.33 -2.18 20.96
N THR A 392 13.62 -2.43 20.75
CA THR A 392 14.05 -3.55 19.89
C THR A 392 13.90 -4.87 20.65
N THR A 393 13.88 -6.02 19.96
CA THR A 393 13.87 -7.33 20.65
C THR A 393 15.09 -7.50 21.56
N GLU A 394 16.23 -6.89 21.20
CA GLU A 394 17.46 -6.90 22.04
C GLU A 394 17.28 -6.11 23.35
N ASP A 395 16.34 -5.16 23.40
CA ASP A 395 16.10 -4.28 24.57
C ASP A 395 14.94 -4.75 25.46
N LEU A 396 14.13 -5.71 25.00
CA LEU A 396 13.01 -6.25 25.78
C LEU A 396 13.46 -6.94 27.06
N THR A 397 12.67 -6.84 28.13
CA THR A 397 12.84 -7.69 29.32
C THR A 397 12.33 -9.12 29.05
N ILE A 398 12.69 -10.05 29.92
CA ILE A 398 12.23 -11.45 29.85
C ILE A 398 10.70 -11.51 29.96
N GLU A 399 10.11 -10.69 30.83
CA GLU A 399 8.67 -10.56 31.02
C GLU A 399 7.98 -10.05 29.74
N GLU A 400 8.54 -9.02 29.09
CA GLU A 400 8.01 -8.46 27.84
C GLU A 400 8.08 -9.47 26.69
N ILE A 401 9.15 -10.29 26.61
CA ILE A 401 9.26 -11.38 25.63
C ILE A 401 8.15 -12.41 25.81
N ILE A 402 7.96 -12.91 27.04
CA ILE A 402 6.92 -13.91 27.33
C ILE A 402 5.53 -13.32 27.10
N PHE A 403 5.33 -12.03 27.38
CA PHE A 403 4.08 -11.32 27.11
C PHE A 403 3.77 -11.26 25.62
N LEU A 404 4.74 -10.89 24.78
CA LEU A 404 4.55 -10.87 23.33
C LEU A 404 4.27 -12.27 22.78
N VAL A 405 4.98 -13.31 23.25
CA VAL A 405 4.66 -14.70 22.90
C VAL A 405 3.25 -15.08 23.36
N GLY A 406 2.78 -14.58 24.49
CA GLY A 406 1.40 -14.73 24.93
C GLY A 406 0.38 -14.21 23.89
N CYS A 407 0.69 -13.05 23.30
CA CYS A 407 -0.18 -12.33 22.38
C CYS A 407 -0.38 -13.03 21.02
N THR A 408 0.55 -13.91 20.58
CA THR A 408 0.43 -14.62 19.29
C THR A 408 -0.79 -15.54 19.20
N ASN A 409 -1.28 -16.01 20.36
CA ASN A 409 -2.39 -16.94 20.45
C ASN A 409 -3.74 -16.31 20.09
N ASP A 410 -3.94 -15.05 20.46
CA ASP A 410 -5.13 -14.28 20.08
C ASP A 410 -4.72 -12.86 19.69
N PRO A 411 -4.17 -12.67 18.47
CA PRO A 411 -3.67 -11.38 18.03
C PRO A 411 -4.73 -10.28 18.04
N HIS A 412 -6.01 -10.60 17.86
CA HIS A 412 -7.07 -9.59 17.85
C HIS A 412 -7.58 -9.27 19.25
N GLY A 413 -7.71 -10.26 20.12
CA GLY A 413 -8.20 -10.09 21.48
C GLY A 413 -7.15 -9.67 22.50
N THR A 414 -5.88 -9.56 22.14
CA THR A 414 -4.76 -9.20 23.06
C THR A 414 -4.24 -7.77 22.90
N TYR A 415 -5.02 -6.86 22.30
CA TYR A 415 -4.58 -5.48 22.10
C TYR A 415 -4.28 -4.77 23.44
N PRO A 416 -3.01 -4.46 23.75
CA PRO A 416 -2.62 -4.13 25.12
C PRO A 416 -2.97 -2.70 25.51
N PHE A 417 -3.36 -1.85 24.54
CA PHE A 417 -3.80 -0.47 24.80
C PHE A 417 -5.32 -0.35 24.99
N LYS A 418 -6.04 -1.48 25.04
CA LYS A 418 -7.43 -1.56 25.50
C LYS A 418 -7.48 -2.42 26.75
N GLU A 419 -8.22 -2.00 27.77
CA GLU A 419 -8.30 -2.72 29.05
C GLU A 419 -8.64 -4.21 28.90
N SER A 420 -9.64 -4.53 28.07
CA SER A 420 -10.03 -5.93 27.80
C SER A 420 -8.91 -6.72 27.11
N GLY A 421 -8.18 -6.09 26.19
CA GLY A 421 -7.09 -6.75 25.48
C GLY A 421 -5.86 -6.95 26.34
N TYR A 422 -5.54 -5.98 27.20
CA TYR A 422 -4.49 -6.11 28.21
C TYR A 422 -4.77 -7.24 29.20
N LYS A 423 -6.02 -7.36 29.69
CA LYS A 423 -6.43 -8.49 30.55
C LYS A 423 -6.20 -9.85 29.87
N ASN A 424 -6.55 -9.97 28.60
CA ASN A 424 -6.30 -11.19 27.82
C ASN A 424 -4.80 -11.45 27.61
N ALA A 425 -4.03 -10.42 27.30
CA ALA A 425 -2.59 -10.54 27.13
C ALA A 425 -1.90 -11.01 28.43
N ILE A 426 -2.31 -10.49 29.59
CA ILE A 426 -1.82 -10.92 30.91
C ILE A 426 -2.26 -12.36 31.23
N PHE A 427 -3.48 -12.75 30.88
CA PHE A 427 -3.92 -14.14 31.02
C PHE A 427 -2.98 -15.09 30.25
N TYR A 428 -2.69 -14.76 28.99
CA TYR A 428 -1.81 -15.57 28.16
C TYR A 428 -0.33 -15.51 28.59
N TYR A 429 0.14 -14.39 29.12
CA TYR A 429 1.44 -14.26 29.78
C TYR A 429 1.56 -15.26 30.95
N HIS A 430 0.58 -15.28 31.86
CA HIS A 430 0.58 -16.20 33.00
C HIS A 430 0.43 -17.67 32.60
N ASP A 431 -0.36 -17.97 31.57
CA ASP A 431 -0.48 -19.32 30.99
C ASP A 431 0.85 -19.80 30.40
N THR A 432 1.57 -18.94 29.66
CA THR A 432 2.90 -19.28 29.13
C THR A 432 3.91 -19.55 30.24
N ILE A 433 3.93 -18.75 31.30
CA ILE A 433 4.78 -19.01 32.49
C ILE A 433 4.43 -20.37 33.11
N HIS A 434 3.14 -20.69 33.22
CA HIS A 434 2.71 -21.98 33.74
C HIS A 434 3.23 -23.14 32.88
N LYS A 435 3.10 -23.04 31.54
CA LYS A 435 3.60 -24.05 30.60
C LYS A 435 5.12 -24.20 30.66
N LEU A 436 5.86 -23.09 30.74
CA LEU A 436 7.32 -23.12 30.93
C LEU A 436 7.71 -23.87 32.21
N LYS A 437 6.97 -23.66 33.31
CA LYS A 437 7.20 -24.37 34.56
C LYS A 437 6.88 -25.86 34.44
N THR A 438 5.74 -26.23 33.87
CA THR A 438 5.33 -27.63 33.75
C THR A 438 6.25 -28.44 32.85
N GLU A 439 6.82 -27.81 31.82
CA GLU A 439 7.82 -28.41 30.92
C GLU A 439 9.25 -28.31 31.47
N GLY A 440 9.43 -27.88 32.73
CA GLY A 440 10.73 -27.84 33.41
C GLY A 440 11.72 -26.80 32.86
N LYS A 441 11.24 -25.83 32.07
CA LYS A 441 12.09 -24.79 31.45
C LYS A 441 12.50 -23.68 32.42
N ILE A 442 11.72 -23.49 33.49
CA ILE A 442 11.97 -22.53 34.57
C ILE A 442 11.63 -23.15 35.93
N SER A 443 12.25 -22.66 37.01
CA SER A 443 11.94 -23.09 38.37
C SER A 443 10.61 -22.50 38.89
N SER A 444 10.09 -23.06 39.99
CA SER A 444 8.90 -22.53 40.66
C SER A 444 9.09 -21.09 41.14
N GLU A 445 10.27 -20.77 41.67
CA GLU A 445 10.63 -19.46 42.20
C GLU A 445 10.70 -18.43 41.06
N ARG A 446 11.31 -18.81 39.93
CA ARG A 446 11.37 -17.95 38.73
C ARG A 446 9.97 -17.70 38.16
N ALA A 447 9.10 -18.71 38.15
CA ALA A 447 7.72 -18.55 37.72
C ALA A 447 6.94 -17.57 38.61
N ILE A 448 7.15 -17.60 39.92
CA ILE A 448 6.53 -16.64 40.86
C ILE A 448 7.07 -15.23 40.61
N SER A 449 8.38 -15.05 40.44
CA SER A 449 8.97 -13.73 40.19
C SER A 449 8.48 -13.09 38.90
N LEU A 450 8.33 -13.88 37.82
CA LEU A 450 7.84 -13.38 36.54
C LEU A 450 6.38 -12.92 36.64
N LYS A 451 5.52 -13.66 37.33
CA LYS A 451 4.10 -13.28 37.52
C LYS A 451 3.95 -11.98 38.33
N ALA A 452 4.80 -11.76 39.32
CA ALA A 452 4.80 -10.53 40.11
C ALA A 452 5.17 -9.28 39.29
N ASN A 453 5.98 -9.43 38.23
CA ASN A 453 6.48 -8.34 37.39
C ASN A 453 5.77 -8.29 36.03
N SER A 454 4.44 -8.25 36.02
CA SER A 454 3.67 -8.18 34.77
C SER A 454 4.02 -6.91 33.97
N PRO A 455 4.36 -7.02 32.67
CA PRO A 455 4.81 -5.88 31.87
C PRO A 455 3.62 -5.01 31.45
N VAL A 456 3.88 -3.71 31.31
CA VAL A 456 2.89 -2.71 30.86
C VAL A 456 3.30 -2.22 29.48
N ALA A 457 2.39 -2.33 28.51
CA ALA A 457 2.65 -1.83 27.16
C ALA A 457 2.69 -0.29 27.14
N LYS A 458 3.64 0.26 26.37
CA LYS A 458 3.82 1.68 26.10
C LYS A 458 3.99 1.89 24.59
N ALA A 459 3.00 2.54 23.98
CA ALA A 459 3.05 2.84 22.55
C ALA A 459 4.21 3.82 22.24
N PRO A 460 4.85 3.71 21.07
CA PRO A 460 5.85 4.67 20.63
C PRO A 460 5.20 6.04 20.36
N ASP A 461 5.95 7.11 20.62
CA ASP A 461 5.58 8.45 20.16
C ASP A 461 5.56 8.48 18.63
N GLN A 462 4.51 9.05 18.04
CA GLN A 462 4.43 9.19 16.58
C GLN A 462 5.38 10.33 16.16
N PRO A 463 6.37 10.08 15.27
CA PRO A 463 7.21 11.16 14.77
C PRO A 463 6.36 12.19 14.01
N GLU A 464 6.74 13.47 14.13
CA GLU A 464 6.09 14.54 13.38
C GLU A 464 6.32 14.32 11.87
N TYR A 465 5.23 14.20 11.11
CA TYR A 465 5.29 13.92 9.68
C TYR A 465 5.69 15.16 8.89
N ASN A 466 6.82 15.10 8.18
CA ASN A 466 7.23 16.12 7.20
C ASN A 466 6.77 15.69 5.79
N GLU A 467 6.11 16.58 5.05
CA GLU A 467 5.58 16.30 3.70
C GLU A 467 6.68 15.80 2.74
N VAL A 468 7.92 16.25 2.91
CA VAL A 468 9.06 15.81 2.11
C VAL A 468 9.22 14.28 2.14
N TYR A 469 8.87 13.62 3.25
CA TYR A 469 8.94 12.17 3.38
C TYR A 469 7.90 11.47 2.50
N GLY A 470 6.68 12.01 2.39
CA GLY A 470 5.67 11.52 1.46
C GLY A 470 6.06 11.71 0.01
N TYR A 471 6.65 12.87 -0.32
CA TYR A 471 7.18 13.14 -1.65
C TYR A 471 8.30 12.15 -2.02
N ILE A 472 9.25 11.91 -1.10
CA ILE A 472 10.30 10.89 -1.25
C ILE A 472 9.68 9.50 -1.49
N ALA A 473 8.72 9.09 -0.67
CA ALA A 473 8.05 7.79 -0.82
C ALA A 473 7.37 7.65 -2.19
N GLY A 474 6.73 8.71 -2.69
CA GLY A 474 6.15 8.76 -4.04
C GLY A 474 7.18 8.60 -5.15
N LEU A 475 8.32 9.30 -5.06
CA LEU A 475 9.42 9.17 -6.02
C LEU A 475 10.01 7.75 -6.04
N VAL A 476 10.20 7.15 -4.87
CA VAL A 476 10.71 5.77 -4.75
C VAL A 476 9.71 4.78 -5.35
N LYS A 477 8.42 4.91 -5.04
CA LYS A 477 7.37 4.05 -5.60
C LYS A 477 7.35 4.09 -7.13
N ASN A 478 7.50 5.26 -7.72
CA ASN A 478 7.49 5.42 -9.18
C ASN A 478 8.79 4.92 -9.84
N SER A 479 9.93 5.05 -9.16
CA SER A 479 11.24 4.63 -9.70
C SER A 479 11.58 3.17 -9.48
N ASN A 480 11.02 2.52 -8.45
CA ASN A 480 11.33 1.13 -8.09
C ASN A 480 10.09 0.38 -7.55
N PRO A 481 9.01 0.25 -8.35
CA PRO A 481 7.73 -0.28 -7.88
C PRO A 481 7.82 -1.72 -7.37
N GLU A 482 8.69 -2.54 -7.96
CA GLU A 482 8.86 -3.96 -7.60
C GLU A 482 9.42 -4.13 -6.17
N LYS A 483 10.38 -3.29 -5.77
CA LYS A 483 11.04 -3.37 -4.45
C LYS A 483 10.45 -2.43 -3.41
N PHE A 484 9.58 -1.51 -3.82
CA PHE A 484 8.96 -0.57 -2.89
C PHE A 484 8.26 -1.30 -1.74
N ASN A 485 7.56 -2.40 -2.03
CA ASN A 485 6.83 -3.17 -1.02
C ASN A 485 7.72 -4.02 -0.13
N SER A 486 8.91 -4.44 -0.59
CA SER A 486 9.86 -5.25 0.20
C SER A 486 10.80 -4.42 1.08
N GLY A 487 10.67 -3.09 1.05
CA GLY A 487 11.42 -2.17 1.89
C GLY A 487 12.76 -1.73 1.27
N VAL A 488 13.08 -0.44 1.42
CA VAL A 488 14.32 0.16 0.89
C VAL A 488 14.94 1.16 1.86
N GLU A 489 16.25 1.33 1.78
CA GLU A 489 16.98 2.38 2.46
C GLU A 489 17.17 3.56 1.50
N ILE A 490 16.70 4.74 1.90
CA ILE A 490 16.65 5.93 1.06
C ILE A 490 17.54 6.98 1.71
N HIS A 491 18.68 7.25 1.07
CA HIS A 491 19.56 8.33 1.49
C HIS A 491 19.15 9.60 0.77
N THR A 492 19.10 10.70 1.51
CA THR A 492 18.61 11.98 1.00
C THR A 492 19.71 13.02 0.92
N THR A 493 19.35 14.18 0.39
CA THR A 493 20.18 15.40 0.44
C THR A 493 19.90 16.25 1.68
N LEU A 494 18.95 15.84 2.52
CA LEU A 494 18.52 16.58 3.70
C LEU A 494 19.69 16.72 4.68
N ASP A 495 19.91 17.93 5.17
CA ASP A 495 21.04 18.31 6.00
C ASP A 495 20.54 18.64 7.41
N PRO A 496 20.92 17.85 8.43
CA PRO A 496 20.41 18.04 9.79
C PRO A 496 20.86 19.38 10.40
N GLU A 497 22.00 19.94 9.98
CA GLU A 497 22.50 21.23 10.47
C GLU A 497 21.63 22.37 9.93
N VAL A 498 21.27 22.30 8.64
CA VAL A 498 20.36 23.29 8.00
C VAL A 498 18.94 23.16 8.55
N GLN A 499 18.46 21.92 8.76
CA GLN A 499 17.14 21.68 9.34
C GLN A 499 17.05 22.22 10.77
N ALA A 500 18.09 22.04 11.60
CA ALA A 500 18.13 22.60 12.94
C ALA A 500 18.04 24.14 12.97
N ILE A 501 18.63 24.83 11.99
CA ILE A 501 18.51 26.29 11.85
C ILE A 501 17.05 26.69 11.59
N LEU A 502 16.33 25.97 10.72
CA LEU A 502 14.90 26.20 10.47
C LEU A 502 14.07 25.94 11.72
N ASP A 503 14.31 24.82 12.41
CA ASP A 503 13.54 24.42 13.57
C ASP A 503 13.73 25.39 14.74
N ILE A 504 14.95 25.90 14.95
CA ILE A 504 15.22 26.94 15.96
C ILE A 504 14.55 28.26 15.58
N GLN A 505 14.61 28.68 14.32
CA GLN A 505 14.00 29.94 13.88
C GLN A 505 12.47 29.91 14.02
N PHE A 506 11.84 28.76 13.77
CA PHE A 506 10.39 28.60 13.74
C PHE A 506 9.84 27.70 14.85
N LYS A 507 10.56 27.60 15.99
CA LYS A 507 10.14 26.78 17.15
C LYS A 507 8.74 27.13 17.69
N ASP A 508 8.34 28.40 17.57
CA ASP A 508 7.06 28.93 18.08
C ASP A 508 5.94 28.93 17.01
N ASP A 509 6.16 28.23 15.88
CA ASP A 509 5.18 28.00 14.83
C ASP A 509 4.30 26.78 15.16
N GLU A 510 3.37 26.98 16.10
CA GLU A 510 2.46 25.94 16.61
C GLU A 510 1.37 25.48 15.61
N LYS A 511 1.20 26.19 14.48
CA LYS A 511 0.10 25.96 13.53
C LYS A 511 0.55 25.78 12.09
N GLY A 512 1.82 25.40 11.86
CA GLY A 512 2.37 25.18 10.52
C GLY A 512 2.14 26.36 9.57
N VAL A 513 2.21 27.58 10.10
CA VAL A 513 1.98 28.84 9.37
C VAL A 513 3.14 29.10 8.41
N VAL A 514 4.34 28.66 8.77
CA VAL A 514 5.54 28.85 7.98
C VAL A 514 5.76 27.66 7.05
N ARG A 515 5.93 27.96 5.76
CA ARG A 515 6.36 27.02 4.74
C ARG A 515 7.66 27.53 4.15
N THR A 516 8.69 26.70 4.19
CA THR A 516 9.99 27.10 3.66
C THR A 516 10.79 25.90 3.21
N ALA A 517 11.59 26.10 2.18
CA ALA A 517 12.55 25.12 1.69
C ALA A 517 13.87 25.83 1.39
N VAL A 518 14.97 25.23 1.84
CA VAL A 518 16.33 25.63 1.48
C VAL A 518 16.82 24.67 0.40
N ILE A 519 17.20 25.22 -0.75
CA ILE A 519 17.67 24.46 -1.90
C ILE A 519 19.11 24.86 -2.20
N ARG A 520 20.00 23.89 -2.40
CA ARG A 520 21.31 24.13 -2.99
C ARG A 520 21.11 24.27 -4.50
N GLY A 521 21.18 25.50 -5.02
CA GLY A 521 20.98 25.79 -6.44
C GLY A 521 21.86 24.92 -7.32
N PRO A 522 23.20 24.90 -7.15
CA PRO A 522 24.05 23.92 -7.81
C PRO A 522 23.61 22.50 -7.41
N ARG A 523 23.05 21.77 -8.38
CA ARG A 523 22.48 20.41 -8.27
C ARG A 523 21.01 20.31 -7.81
N GLY A 524 20.34 21.42 -7.49
CA GLY A 524 18.90 21.46 -7.14
C GLY A 524 18.54 20.66 -5.88
N GLU A 525 19.48 20.50 -4.95
CA GLU A 525 19.33 19.62 -3.80
C GLU A 525 18.51 20.28 -2.69
N ILE A 526 17.42 19.64 -2.25
CA ILE A 526 16.66 20.10 -1.08
C ILE A 526 17.47 19.75 0.18
N LEU A 527 17.87 20.78 0.94
CA LEU A 527 18.67 20.60 2.14
C LEU A 527 17.79 20.55 3.40
N ALA A 528 16.72 21.33 3.44
CA ALA A 528 15.82 21.36 4.59
C ALA A 528 14.45 21.90 4.18
N SER A 529 13.40 21.50 4.90
CA SER A 529 12.04 21.95 4.63
C SER A 529 11.15 21.95 5.87
N ARG A 530 10.20 22.88 5.90
CA ARG A 530 9.14 22.97 6.91
C ARG A 530 7.81 23.26 6.25
N GLY A 531 6.74 22.61 6.74
CA GLY A 531 5.38 22.78 6.26
C GLY A 531 5.09 22.09 4.92
N ASN A 532 3.90 22.33 4.37
CA ASN A 532 3.44 21.76 3.11
C ASN A 532 4.07 22.49 1.92
N ILE A 533 5.34 22.18 1.62
CA ILE A 533 6.12 22.86 0.59
C ILE A 533 5.74 22.45 -0.84
N PHE A 534 5.13 21.28 -1.04
CA PHE A 534 4.74 20.73 -2.35
C PHE A 534 3.25 20.87 -2.64
N SER A 535 2.38 20.40 -1.72
CA SER A 535 0.93 20.32 -1.99
C SER A 535 0.18 21.63 -1.85
N GLN A 536 0.71 22.58 -1.06
CA GLN A 536 0.02 23.83 -0.81
C GLN A 536 0.57 24.94 -1.70
N GLU A 537 -0.27 25.40 -2.61
CA GLU A 537 0.01 26.56 -3.45
C GLU A 537 -0.52 27.84 -2.80
N VAL A 538 0.30 28.89 -2.83
CA VAL A 538 -0.04 30.22 -2.30
C VAL A 538 0.39 31.29 -3.29
N GLN A 539 -0.27 32.44 -3.24
CA GLN A 539 0.09 33.56 -4.11
C GLN A 539 1.49 34.10 -3.75
N PRO A 540 2.46 34.12 -4.68
CA PRO A 540 3.82 34.59 -4.43
C PRO A 540 3.89 36.12 -4.25
N GLY A 541 2.87 36.84 -4.69
CA GLY A 541 2.87 38.30 -4.70
C GLY A 541 4.04 38.84 -5.51
N SER A 542 4.69 39.90 -4.99
CA SER A 542 5.78 40.58 -5.69
C SER A 542 7.07 39.77 -5.83
N THR A 543 7.20 38.57 -5.24
CA THR A 543 8.41 37.74 -5.42
C THR A 543 8.57 37.21 -6.84
N ILE A 544 7.53 37.32 -7.69
CA ILE A 544 7.56 36.86 -9.09
C ILE A 544 8.14 37.88 -10.08
N LYS A 545 8.19 39.17 -9.71
CA LYS A 545 8.69 40.28 -10.55
C LYS A 545 10.10 40.07 -11.14
N PRO A 546 11.06 39.44 -10.43
CA PRO A 546 12.36 39.08 -11.00
C PRO A 546 12.26 38.25 -12.28
N LEU A 547 11.33 37.28 -12.32
CA LEU A 547 11.11 36.42 -13.48
C LEU A 547 10.50 37.21 -14.65
N ILE A 548 9.54 38.11 -14.37
CA ILE A 548 8.91 38.98 -15.38
C ILE A 548 9.97 39.88 -16.04
N TYR A 549 10.79 40.57 -15.25
CA TYR A 549 11.82 41.46 -15.78
C TYR A 549 12.86 40.70 -16.60
N ALA A 550 13.37 39.57 -16.09
CA ALA A 550 14.35 38.78 -16.83
C ALA A 550 13.79 38.21 -18.13
N THR A 551 12.50 37.88 -18.16
CA THR A 551 11.81 37.49 -19.39
C THR A 551 11.79 38.65 -20.38
N ALA A 552 11.37 39.84 -19.95
CA ALA A 552 11.33 41.02 -20.80
C ALA A 552 12.71 41.31 -21.42
N VAL A 553 13.78 41.27 -20.61
CA VAL A 553 15.15 41.46 -21.10
C VAL A 553 15.57 40.35 -22.08
N THR A 554 15.19 39.09 -21.82
CA THR A 554 15.42 37.97 -22.75
C THR A 554 14.73 38.21 -24.10
N ALA A 555 13.54 38.82 -24.08
CA ALA A 555 12.78 39.21 -25.27
C ALA A 555 13.24 40.55 -25.92
N GLY A 556 14.30 41.19 -25.39
CA GLY A 556 14.88 42.40 -25.97
C GLY A 556 14.45 43.72 -25.34
N PHE A 557 13.80 43.71 -24.17
CA PHE A 557 13.50 44.93 -23.40
C PHE A 557 14.77 45.73 -23.12
N LYS A 558 14.71 47.04 -23.39
CA LYS A 558 15.76 48.01 -23.11
C LYS A 558 15.33 48.90 -21.94
N PRO A 559 16.24 49.27 -21.01
CA PRO A 559 15.92 50.19 -19.92
C PRO A 559 15.30 51.53 -20.35
N SER A 560 15.58 51.99 -21.57
CA SER A 560 14.95 53.20 -22.15
C SER A 560 13.45 53.07 -22.43
N GLN A 561 12.91 51.84 -22.44
CA GLN A 561 11.49 51.54 -22.61
C GLN A 561 10.77 51.43 -21.25
N PHE A 562 11.45 51.69 -20.14
CA PHE A 562 10.86 51.62 -18.82
C PHE A 562 9.76 52.67 -18.66
N ASP A 563 8.56 52.22 -18.30
CA ASP A 563 7.37 53.03 -18.10
C ASP A 563 6.63 52.52 -16.86
N ASP A 564 6.56 53.37 -15.82
CA ASP A 564 5.84 53.11 -14.58
C ASP A 564 4.67 54.10 -14.42
N SER A 565 4.15 54.65 -15.52
CA SER A 565 2.96 55.50 -15.50
C SER A 565 1.70 54.69 -15.17
N ALA A 566 0.67 55.39 -14.67
CA ALA A 566 -0.63 54.80 -14.31
C ALA A 566 -1.12 53.80 -15.38
N TYR A 567 -1.48 52.61 -14.93
CA TYR A 567 -1.84 51.47 -15.78
C TYR A 567 -3.17 50.88 -15.34
N SER A 568 -4.02 50.52 -16.30
CA SER A 568 -5.31 49.88 -16.03
C SER A 568 -5.44 48.64 -16.90
N ILE A 569 -6.02 47.59 -16.34
CA ILE A 569 -6.27 46.32 -17.02
C ILE A 569 -7.76 46.20 -17.30
N SER A 570 -8.11 45.85 -18.53
CA SER A 570 -9.48 45.47 -18.88
C SER A 570 -9.59 43.94 -18.90
N THR A 571 -10.46 43.39 -18.06
CA THR A 571 -10.76 41.95 -18.06
C THR A 571 -11.78 41.60 -19.13
N SER A 572 -11.89 40.31 -19.47
CA SER A 572 -12.75 39.81 -20.55
C SER A 572 -14.25 40.07 -20.35
N ASP A 573 -14.68 40.35 -19.13
CA ASP A 573 -16.04 40.75 -18.76
C ASP A 573 -16.30 42.27 -18.87
N GLY A 574 -15.31 43.05 -19.31
CA GLY A 574 -15.39 44.49 -19.46
C GLY A 574 -15.06 45.30 -18.20
N THR A 575 -14.70 44.64 -17.09
CA THR A 575 -14.26 45.34 -15.87
C THR A 575 -12.89 46.00 -16.12
N VAL A 576 -12.76 47.28 -15.75
CA VAL A 576 -11.47 48.00 -15.79
C VAL A 576 -10.96 48.11 -14.35
N ALA A 577 -9.77 47.59 -14.10
CA ALA A 577 -9.10 47.64 -12.81
C ALA A 577 -7.81 48.45 -12.91
N ASP A 578 -7.70 49.50 -12.10
CA ASP A 578 -6.46 50.27 -11.99
C ASP A 578 -5.39 49.46 -11.26
N ILE A 579 -4.21 49.42 -11.86
CA ILE A 579 -3.01 48.81 -11.30
C ILE A 579 -2.19 49.92 -10.68
N TYR A 580 -2.29 50.06 -9.36
CA TYR A 580 -1.49 50.97 -8.57
C TYR A 580 -0.56 50.21 -7.63
N SER A 581 0.46 50.91 -7.15
CA SER A 581 1.35 50.41 -6.11
C SER A 581 0.74 50.79 -4.76
N LEU A 582 0.50 49.81 -3.88
CA LEU A 582 -0.18 50.02 -2.60
C LEU A 582 0.49 51.14 -1.77
N GLY A 583 -0.30 52.14 -1.34
CA GLY A 583 0.17 53.28 -0.55
C GLY A 583 0.97 54.31 -1.36
N ARG A 584 0.95 54.21 -2.68
CA ARG A 584 1.68 55.06 -3.65
C ARG A 584 0.84 55.31 -4.89
N GLU A 585 -0.45 55.54 -4.70
CA GLU A 585 -1.38 55.88 -5.78
C GLU A 585 -0.88 57.13 -6.52
N GLY A 586 -0.72 57.03 -7.83
CA GLY A 586 -0.21 58.13 -8.68
C GLY A 586 1.31 58.34 -8.67
N TRP A 587 2.09 57.53 -7.93
CA TRP A 587 3.55 57.56 -8.04
C TRP A 587 4.02 56.93 -9.35
N SER A 588 5.06 57.53 -9.94
CA SER A 588 5.79 56.94 -11.06
C SER A 588 7.28 56.98 -10.78
N ILE A 589 7.95 55.88 -11.04
CA ILE A 589 9.41 55.75 -10.93
C ILE A 589 10.04 55.92 -12.32
N SER A 590 11.32 56.33 -12.35
CA SER A 590 12.06 56.55 -13.60
C SER A 590 13.01 55.42 -13.99
N ASN A 591 13.25 54.43 -13.12
CA ASN A 591 14.17 53.33 -13.39
C ASN A 591 13.76 51.99 -12.73
N VAL A 592 14.21 50.89 -13.33
CA VAL A 592 13.91 49.51 -12.91
C VAL A 592 14.42 49.18 -11.50
N LYS A 593 15.57 49.74 -11.10
CA LYS A 593 16.17 49.45 -9.79
C LYS A 593 15.29 49.97 -8.65
N ASP A 594 14.79 51.19 -8.78
CA ASP A 594 13.83 51.75 -7.83
C ASP A 594 12.47 51.03 -7.91
N ALA A 595 12.07 50.57 -9.09
CA ALA A 595 10.87 49.74 -9.26
C ALA A 595 10.94 48.42 -8.46
N PHE A 596 12.11 47.77 -8.42
CA PHE A 596 12.34 46.61 -7.55
C PHE A 596 12.37 46.98 -6.06
N LYS A 597 13.04 48.08 -5.70
CA LYS A 597 13.15 48.59 -4.32
C LYS A 597 11.80 48.91 -3.70
N TYR A 598 10.97 49.62 -4.44
CA TYR A 598 9.63 50.01 -3.98
C TYR A 598 8.55 49.03 -4.45
N SER A 599 8.93 47.98 -5.18
CA SER A 599 8.05 46.92 -5.64
C SER A 599 6.83 47.44 -6.40
N THR A 600 7.01 48.38 -7.34
CA THR A 600 5.87 48.95 -8.10
C THR A 600 5.21 47.92 -8.99
N ASN A 601 3.93 48.14 -9.33
CA ASN A 601 3.13 47.22 -10.14
C ASN A 601 3.05 47.59 -11.63
N PRO A 602 2.84 48.87 -12.02
CA PRO A 602 2.57 49.25 -13.41
C PRO A 602 3.62 48.77 -14.42
N SER A 603 4.90 49.01 -14.15
CA SER A 603 5.97 48.64 -15.09
C SER A 603 6.06 47.13 -15.33
N PHE A 604 5.86 46.32 -14.29
CA PHE A 604 5.92 44.86 -14.41
C PHE A 604 4.66 44.30 -15.08
N ALA A 605 3.50 44.91 -14.86
CA ALA A 605 2.26 44.55 -15.56
C ALA A 605 2.40 44.80 -17.07
N ARG A 606 2.94 45.96 -17.47
CA ARG A 606 3.25 46.28 -18.87
C ARG A 606 4.22 45.27 -19.48
N MET A 607 5.32 44.96 -18.79
CA MET A 607 6.28 43.94 -19.24
C MET A 607 5.62 42.56 -19.42
N ALA A 608 4.78 42.14 -18.49
CA ALA A 608 4.09 40.85 -18.58
C ALA A 608 3.13 40.78 -19.78
N ARG A 609 2.42 41.87 -20.09
CA ARG A 609 1.58 41.99 -21.29
C ARG A 609 2.42 41.98 -22.58
N ASP A 610 3.41 42.87 -22.66
CA ASP A 610 4.16 43.13 -23.89
C ASP A 610 5.04 41.94 -24.31
N TYR A 611 5.47 41.12 -23.33
CA TYR A 611 6.35 39.97 -23.55
C TYR A 611 5.68 38.63 -23.19
N GLN A 612 4.35 38.55 -23.25
CA GLN A 612 3.56 37.38 -22.83
C GLN A 612 4.00 36.03 -23.47
N PRO A 613 4.33 35.94 -24.77
CA PRO A 613 4.73 34.67 -25.37
C PRO A 613 6.02 34.13 -24.75
N GLU A 614 7.01 35.00 -24.54
CA GLU A 614 8.27 34.64 -23.90
C GLU A 614 8.08 34.36 -22.41
N LEU A 615 7.18 35.09 -21.74
CA LEU A 615 6.86 34.85 -20.33
C LEU A 615 6.25 33.47 -20.11
N SER A 616 5.36 33.03 -21.00
CA SER A 616 4.78 31.68 -20.95
C SER A 616 5.87 30.60 -21.14
N ARG A 617 6.83 30.84 -22.05
CA ARG A 617 7.97 29.94 -22.27
C ARG A 617 8.88 29.85 -21.04
N VAL A 618 9.27 31.00 -20.49
CA VAL A 618 10.13 31.11 -19.30
C VAL A 618 9.46 30.49 -18.08
N TRP A 619 8.18 30.75 -17.88
CA TRP A 619 7.37 30.18 -16.79
C TRP A 619 7.38 28.65 -16.82
N SER A 620 7.08 28.06 -17.98
CA SER A 620 7.09 26.61 -18.17
C SER A 620 8.48 26.01 -17.94
N ASN A 621 9.53 26.64 -18.48
CA ASN A 621 10.90 26.14 -18.41
C ASN A 621 11.58 26.32 -17.04
N ALA A 622 11.13 27.29 -16.24
CA ALA A 622 11.61 27.50 -14.88
C ALA A 622 11.16 26.40 -13.90
N GLY A 623 10.40 25.40 -14.36
CA GLY A 623 9.91 24.31 -13.51
C GLY A 623 8.87 24.77 -12.51
N VAL A 624 8.22 25.91 -12.78
CA VAL A 624 7.12 26.47 -12.00
C VAL A 624 5.86 25.65 -12.31
N TYR A 625 5.79 24.45 -11.73
CA TYR A 625 4.56 23.67 -11.74
C TYR A 625 3.56 24.36 -10.82
N SER A 626 2.51 24.90 -11.44
CA SER A 626 1.35 25.49 -10.78
C SER A 626 0.13 24.72 -11.28
N HIS A 627 -0.74 24.30 -10.38
CA HIS A 627 -2.04 23.72 -10.74
C HIS A 627 -3.00 24.81 -11.25
N THR A 628 -2.66 26.09 -11.06
CA THR A 628 -3.38 27.24 -11.64
C THR A 628 -2.87 27.57 -13.06
N ALA A 629 -3.81 27.80 -13.98
CA ALA A 629 -3.50 28.24 -15.34
C ALA A 629 -2.78 29.60 -15.33
N PHE A 630 -1.96 29.86 -16.35
CA PHE A 630 -1.34 31.17 -16.54
C PHE A 630 -2.43 32.26 -16.63
N PRO A 631 -2.28 33.44 -16.00
CA PRO A 631 -3.34 34.43 -15.94
C PRO A 631 -3.78 34.90 -17.31
N ASN A 632 -5.08 35.14 -17.43
CA ASN A 632 -5.67 35.86 -18.54
C ASN A 632 -6.55 36.98 -17.97
N PRO A 633 -6.20 38.26 -18.16
CA PRO A 633 -5.06 38.76 -18.94
C PRO A 633 -3.69 38.55 -18.24
N PRO A 634 -2.59 38.49 -19.02
CA PRO A 634 -1.25 38.09 -18.54
C PRO A 634 -0.60 39.09 -17.57
N ASP A 635 -0.99 40.35 -17.62
CA ASP A 635 -0.51 41.45 -16.78
C ASP A 635 -0.84 41.27 -15.30
N LEU A 636 -1.89 40.52 -14.96
CA LEU A 636 -2.23 40.18 -13.57
C LEU A 636 -1.12 39.40 -12.85
N ILE A 637 -0.24 38.74 -13.59
CA ILE A 637 0.90 38.00 -13.01
C ILE A 637 1.85 38.91 -12.24
N ALA A 638 1.93 40.20 -12.58
CA ALA A 638 2.74 41.18 -11.87
C ALA A 638 2.29 41.41 -10.42
N LEU A 639 1.03 41.08 -10.12
CA LEU A 639 0.46 41.11 -8.78
C LEU A 639 0.63 39.77 -8.04
N GLY A 640 1.13 38.73 -8.71
CA GLY A 640 1.30 37.40 -8.15
C GLY A 640 -0.03 36.69 -7.87
N VAL A 641 -1.04 36.86 -8.74
CA VAL A 641 -2.37 36.25 -8.58
C VAL A 641 -2.37 34.72 -8.73
N ASN A 642 -1.39 34.16 -9.43
CA ASN A 642 -1.19 32.70 -9.53
C ASN A 642 -0.76 32.12 -8.20
N GLN A 643 -1.14 30.88 -7.96
CA GLN A 643 -0.67 30.16 -6.78
C GLN A 643 0.54 29.31 -7.15
N LEU A 644 1.59 29.38 -6.34
CA LEU A 644 2.82 28.59 -6.47
C LEU A 644 3.05 27.80 -5.19
N SER A 645 3.56 26.58 -5.33
CA SER A 645 4.12 25.85 -4.19
C SER A 645 5.39 26.55 -3.67
N THR A 646 5.76 26.27 -2.42
CA THR A 646 6.98 26.84 -1.81
C THR A 646 8.21 26.46 -2.62
N VAL A 647 8.27 25.22 -3.09
CA VAL A 647 9.40 24.72 -3.87
C VAL A 647 9.44 25.35 -5.27
N ALA A 648 8.29 25.49 -5.94
CA ALA A 648 8.23 26.15 -7.24
C ALA A 648 8.73 27.61 -7.15
N ASN A 649 8.32 28.35 -6.10
CA ASN A 649 8.83 29.70 -5.86
C ASN A 649 10.36 29.68 -5.59
N SER A 650 10.87 28.76 -4.76
CA SER A 650 12.33 28.58 -4.54
C SER A 650 13.12 28.26 -5.82
N GLN A 651 12.53 27.57 -6.80
CA GLN A 651 13.16 27.32 -8.10
C GLN A 651 13.29 28.61 -8.92
N THR A 652 12.30 29.52 -8.87
CA THR A 652 12.41 30.83 -9.52
C THR A 652 13.56 31.68 -8.96
N ALA A 653 13.92 31.53 -7.69
CA ALA A 653 15.10 32.19 -7.12
C ALA A 653 16.40 31.79 -7.80
N GLN A 654 16.52 30.55 -8.30
CA GLN A 654 17.73 30.10 -8.98
C GLN A 654 17.98 30.91 -10.25
N VAL A 655 16.93 31.38 -10.91
CA VAL A 655 17.00 32.23 -12.11
C VAL A 655 17.69 33.57 -11.79
N MET A 656 17.59 34.07 -10.56
CA MET A 656 18.15 35.37 -10.15
C MET A 656 19.65 35.47 -10.34
N GLY A 657 20.39 34.37 -10.14
CA GLY A 657 21.85 34.37 -10.23
C GLY A 657 22.46 33.29 -11.13
N THR A 658 21.68 32.34 -11.65
CA THR A 658 22.20 31.29 -12.54
C THR A 658 21.72 31.38 -13.98
N GLY A 659 20.70 32.21 -14.25
CA GLY A 659 20.06 32.30 -15.58
C GLY A 659 19.22 31.06 -15.95
N GLY A 660 19.14 30.08 -15.07
CA GLY A 660 18.41 28.84 -15.29
C GLY A 660 17.92 28.21 -13.99
N VAL A 661 17.52 26.94 -14.07
CA VAL A 661 17.09 26.16 -12.91
C VAL A 661 17.73 24.78 -12.94
N TYR A 662 18.12 24.29 -11.77
CA TYR A 662 18.45 22.88 -11.59
C TYR A 662 17.18 22.11 -11.20
N PRO A 663 16.85 21.00 -11.87
CA PRO A 663 15.81 20.08 -11.41
C PRO A 663 15.99 19.70 -9.95
N LEU A 664 14.88 19.65 -9.22
CA LEU A 664 14.85 19.29 -7.81
C LEU A 664 15.39 17.88 -7.59
N LYS A 665 16.16 17.75 -6.52
CA LYS A 665 16.74 16.50 -6.06
C LYS A 665 16.61 16.43 -4.56
N VAL A 666 16.03 15.34 -4.06
CA VAL A 666 15.98 15.06 -2.61
C VAL A 666 16.51 13.67 -2.27
N ILE A 667 16.47 12.74 -3.23
CA ILE A 667 17.05 11.39 -3.09
C ILE A 667 18.47 11.43 -3.65
N SER A 668 19.44 10.98 -2.86
CA SER A 668 20.83 10.76 -3.30
C SER A 668 20.97 9.32 -3.81
N THR A 669 20.62 8.33 -2.98
CA THR A 669 20.69 6.91 -3.32
C THR A 669 19.50 6.12 -2.75
N ILE A 670 19.16 5.01 -3.41
CA ILE A 670 18.23 4.00 -2.89
C ILE A 670 18.95 2.66 -2.87
N GLU A 671 18.91 2.00 -1.73
CA GLU A 671 19.53 0.71 -1.47
C GLU A 671 18.48 -0.32 -1.03
N SER A 672 18.66 -1.56 -1.45
CA SER A 672 17.83 -2.70 -1.02
C SER A 672 18.76 -3.90 -0.86
N ASN A 673 18.67 -4.56 0.30
CA ASN A 673 19.58 -5.64 0.70
C ASN A 673 21.07 -5.26 0.60
N LYS A 674 21.41 -4.00 0.96
CA LYS A 674 22.77 -3.41 0.86
C LYS A 674 23.33 -3.37 -0.57
N VAL A 675 22.47 -3.55 -1.57
CA VAL A 675 22.79 -3.35 -2.98
C VAL A 675 22.20 -2.00 -3.39
N LYS A 676 23.03 -1.16 -4.01
CA LYS A 676 22.61 0.14 -4.53
C LYS A 676 21.84 -0.05 -5.84
N HIS A 677 20.54 0.26 -5.85
CA HIS A 677 19.68 0.10 -7.04
C HIS A 677 19.49 1.41 -7.80
N TYR A 678 19.63 2.55 -7.12
CA TYR A 678 19.44 3.85 -7.71
C TYR A 678 20.46 4.84 -7.17
N SER A 679 21.08 5.57 -8.09
CA SER A 679 21.78 6.81 -7.80
C SER A 679 21.06 7.89 -8.59
N SER A 680 20.62 8.96 -7.91
CA SER A 680 19.98 10.05 -8.62
C SER A 680 21.00 10.67 -9.59
N PRO A 681 20.65 10.85 -10.89
CA PRO A 681 21.56 11.40 -11.87
C PRO A 681 22.03 12.80 -11.45
N GLU A 682 23.15 13.23 -12.05
CA GLU A 682 23.61 14.60 -11.86
C GLU A 682 22.58 15.58 -12.45
N SER A 683 22.11 16.50 -11.63
CA SER A 683 21.21 17.56 -12.04
C SER A 683 22.02 18.60 -12.83
N ARG A 684 21.65 18.81 -14.09
CA ARG A 684 22.27 19.83 -14.97
C ARG A 684 21.41 21.09 -15.00
N LEU A 685 22.08 22.24 -15.08
CA LEU A 685 21.42 23.52 -15.25
C LEU A 685 20.59 23.50 -16.53
N LYS A 686 19.30 23.82 -16.42
CA LYS A 686 18.42 24.09 -17.55
C LYS A 686 18.37 25.60 -17.77
N PRO A 687 18.94 26.14 -18.85
CA PRO A 687 18.85 27.57 -19.14
C PRO A 687 17.40 27.99 -19.31
N VAL A 688 17.02 29.11 -18.69
CA VAL A 688 15.65 29.65 -18.73
C VAL A 688 15.64 31.02 -19.40
N ILE A 689 16.55 31.90 -18.98
CA ILE A 689 16.71 33.28 -19.47
C ILE A 689 18.08 33.45 -20.14
N SER A 690 18.27 34.54 -20.87
CA SER A 690 19.59 34.86 -21.44
C SER A 690 20.61 35.24 -20.37
N GLU A 691 21.90 35.05 -20.67
CA GLU A 691 23.00 35.50 -19.80
C GLU A 691 22.93 37.01 -19.55
N LEU A 692 22.61 37.79 -20.58
CA LEU A 692 22.36 39.23 -20.46
C LEU A 692 21.25 39.53 -19.45
N ALA A 693 20.13 38.81 -19.52
CA ALA A 693 19.02 38.97 -18.58
C ALA A 693 19.42 38.62 -17.15
N SER A 694 20.18 37.54 -16.95
CA SER A 694 20.67 37.15 -15.63
C SER A 694 21.60 38.20 -15.02
N ASN A 695 22.53 38.73 -15.82
CA ASN A 695 23.46 39.79 -15.41
C ASN A 695 22.72 41.10 -15.09
N GLN A 696 21.77 41.51 -15.92
CA GLN A 696 20.96 42.71 -15.67
C GLN A 696 20.09 42.53 -14.43
N LEU A 697 19.44 41.37 -14.26
CA LEU A 697 18.63 41.07 -13.09
C LEU A 697 19.45 41.16 -11.80
N THR A 698 20.64 40.56 -11.77
CA THR A 698 21.56 40.64 -10.62
C THR A 698 21.93 42.10 -10.24
N ASN A 699 21.99 43.00 -11.22
CA ASN A 699 22.36 44.40 -10.99
C ASN A 699 21.21 45.27 -10.48
N VAL A 700 19.96 44.88 -10.72
CA VAL A 700 18.77 45.65 -10.32
C VAL A 700 18.07 45.08 -9.08
N LEU A 701 18.36 43.83 -8.69
CA LEU A 701 17.83 43.22 -7.47
C LEU A 701 18.38 43.85 -6.19
N LEU A 702 17.62 43.69 -5.10
CA LEU A 702 18.04 44.12 -3.76
C LEU A 702 19.13 43.18 -3.24
N ARG A 703 20.05 43.73 -2.44
CA ARG A 703 21.21 42.99 -1.94
C ARG A 703 21.57 43.33 -0.49
N LYS A 704 21.97 42.30 0.28
CA LYS A 704 22.61 42.41 1.60
C LYS A 704 23.83 41.49 1.61
N GLY A 705 25.03 42.07 1.54
CA GLY A 705 26.24 41.28 1.26
C GLY A 705 26.13 40.55 -0.09
N ASP A 706 26.35 39.24 -0.07
CA ASP A 706 26.23 38.35 -1.24
C ASP A 706 24.80 37.83 -1.49
N LEU A 707 23.84 38.19 -0.63
CA LEU A 707 22.44 37.75 -0.75
C LEU A 707 21.67 38.71 -1.66
N LEU A 708 21.11 38.18 -2.75
CA LEU A 708 20.09 38.83 -3.57
C LEU A 708 18.71 38.45 -3.03
N TYR A 709 17.78 39.40 -2.93
CA TYR A 709 16.46 39.10 -2.38
C TYR A 709 15.31 39.90 -2.99
N LYS A 710 14.09 39.38 -2.82
CA LYS A 710 12.82 40.06 -3.09
C LYS A 710 11.75 39.66 -2.07
N THR A 711 10.94 40.63 -1.68
CA THR A 711 9.79 40.46 -0.78
C THR A 711 8.45 40.43 -1.55
N GLY A 712 7.45 39.77 -0.97
CA GLY A 712 6.05 39.82 -1.39
C GLY A 712 5.37 41.15 -1.05
N THR A 713 5.90 41.90 -0.07
CA THR A 713 5.42 43.21 0.45
C THR A 713 6.35 44.37 0.07
N THR A 714 5.87 45.61 0.16
CA THR A 714 6.65 46.83 -0.08
C THR A 714 7.58 47.14 1.10
N ASP A 715 8.86 47.45 0.84
CA ASP A 715 9.74 48.05 1.85
C ASP A 715 9.24 49.48 2.15
N HIS A 716 8.50 49.66 3.25
CA HIS A 716 8.07 50.99 3.70
C HIS A 716 9.23 51.69 4.43
N PRO A 717 9.61 52.93 4.05
CA PRO A 717 10.67 53.67 4.72
C PRO A 717 10.37 54.02 6.19
N ASN A 718 9.10 54.02 6.61
CA ASN A 718 8.65 54.65 7.85
C ASN A 718 7.90 53.73 8.84
N GLY A 719 7.85 52.42 8.64
CA GLY A 719 7.33 51.50 9.66
C GLY A 719 5.86 51.68 10.08
N GLU A 720 5.06 52.49 9.38
CA GLU A 720 3.63 52.63 9.67
C GLU A 720 2.80 51.54 8.97
N ASP A 721 2.04 50.87 9.82
CA ASP A 721 1.16 49.73 9.62
C ASP A 721 -0.04 49.95 8.68
N GLY A 722 -0.29 48.97 7.80
CA GLY A 722 -1.47 48.86 6.91
C GLY A 722 -1.02 48.57 5.47
N MET A 723 -1.41 47.53 4.72
CA MET A 723 -2.53 46.60 4.74
C MET A 723 -2.15 45.35 3.87
N VAL A 724 -2.89 44.26 4.05
CA VAL A 724 -3.08 43.05 3.20
C VAL A 724 -2.06 42.78 2.06
N GLY A 725 -1.13 41.84 2.27
CA GLY A 725 -0.33 41.20 1.20
C GLY A 725 0.23 39.85 1.65
N ASN A 726 0.45 38.91 0.71
CA ASN A 726 1.10 37.63 1.06
C ASN A 726 2.51 37.89 1.57
N THR A 727 2.79 37.35 2.75
CA THR A 727 4.08 37.48 3.38
C THR A 727 5.03 36.41 2.83
N ALA A 728 5.78 36.82 1.80
CA ALA A 728 6.70 35.96 1.09
C ALA A 728 8.10 36.60 1.03
N ALA A 729 9.14 35.79 1.16
CA ALA A 729 10.51 36.20 0.92
C ALA A 729 11.20 35.21 -0.01
N LEU A 730 11.98 35.74 -0.94
CA LEU A 730 12.74 34.99 -1.91
C LEU A 730 14.19 35.45 -1.86
N VAL A 731 15.11 34.54 -1.54
CA VAL A 731 16.54 34.83 -1.33
C VAL A 731 17.40 33.90 -2.18
N TYR A 732 18.45 34.47 -2.78
CA TYR A 732 19.50 33.77 -3.53
C TYR A 732 20.87 34.20 -2.98
N ASP A 733 21.70 33.26 -2.56
CA ASP A 733 23.08 33.51 -2.16
C ASP A 733 24.02 33.31 -3.35
N LYS A 734 24.68 34.39 -3.79
CA LYS A 734 25.63 34.35 -4.91
C LYS A 734 26.88 33.53 -4.63
N LYS A 735 27.32 33.44 -3.38
CA LYS A 735 28.56 32.76 -2.99
C LYS A 735 28.39 31.25 -2.98
N THR A 736 27.27 30.78 -2.45
CA THR A 736 27.01 29.33 -2.28
C THR A 736 26.04 28.77 -3.32
N GLY A 737 25.35 29.65 -4.06
CA GLY A 737 24.29 29.30 -4.99
C GLY A 737 23.02 28.77 -4.30
N ARG A 738 22.90 28.91 -2.98
CA ARG A 738 21.71 28.45 -2.23
C ARG A 738 20.53 29.38 -2.47
N THR A 739 19.33 28.80 -2.46
CA THR A 739 18.08 29.55 -2.54
C THR A 739 17.18 29.19 -1.38
N MET A 740 16.37 30.16 -0.99
CA MET A 740 15.35 29.99 0.03
C MET A 740 14.10 30.75 -0.39
N SER A 741 12.95 30.06 -0.34
CA SER A 741 11.64 30.70 -0.31
C SER A 741 11.04 30.49 1.06
N LEU A 742 10.39 31.53 1.57
CA LEU A 742 9.64 31.50 2.81
C LEU A 742 8.26 32.09 2.55
N PHE A 743 7.24 31.33 2.91
CA PHE A 743 5.85 31.77 2.95
C PHE A 743 5.35 31.67 4.38
N SER A 744 4.75 32.74 4.91
CA SER A 744 4.05 32.68 6.20
C SER A 744 2.56 32.99 5.99
N THR A 745 1.73 31.95 5.91
CA THR A 745 0.27 32.04 5.70
C THR A 745 -0.47 30.95 6.49
N GLN A 746 -1.69 31.20 6.97
CA GLN A 746 -2.42 30.22 7.79
C GLN A 746 -3.01 29.04 6.97
N ILE A 747 -3.19 27.89 7.64
CA ILE A 747 -3.61 26.60 7.04
C ILE A 747 -5.06 26.60 6.51
N ASP A 748 -5.96 27.44 7.03
CA ASP A 748 -7.42 27.28 6.82
C ASP A 748 -8.06 28.24 5.81
N GLY A 749 -7.29 28.93 4.98
CA GLY A 749 -7.83 29.87 3.98
C GLY A 749 -8.58 31.09 4.57
N LYS A 750 -8.62 31.24 5.90
CA LYS A 750 -9.13 32.44 6.58
C LYS A 750 -8.01 33.49 6.63
N PRO A 751 -8.23 34.70 6.10
CA PRO A 751 -7.23 35.76 6.18
C PRO A 751 -7.08 36.24 7.63
N ILE A 752 -5.94 35.94 8.27
CA ILE A 752 -5.40 36.82 9.32
C ILE A 752 -4.93 38.09 8.59
N PRO A 753 -5.09 39.29 9.17
CA PRO A 753 -4.41 40.47 8.65
C PRO A 753 -2.92 40.15 8.48
N SER A 754 -2.43 40.14 7.23
CA SER A 754 -1.04 39.80 6.86
C SER A 754 0.03 40.43 7.77
N MET A 755 -0.26 41.61 8.30
CA MET A 755 0.58 42.32 9.28
C MET A 755 0.79 41.56 10.60
N THR A 756 -0.20 40.84 11.12
CA THR A 756 -0.04 40.08 12.38
C THR A 756 0.92 38.91 12.20
N VAL A 757 0.91 38.28 11.02
CA VAL A 757 1.82 37.18 10.68
C VAL A 757 3.21 37.74 10.37
N GLU A 758 3.31 38.84 9.60
CA GLU A 758 4.60 39.45 9.28
C GLU A 758 5.28 40.09 10.50
N ARG A 759 4.54 40.72 11.41
CA ARG A 759 5.10 41.20 12.69
C ARG A 759 5.61 40.06 13.56
N LYS A 760 4.96 38.88 13.50
CA LYS A 760 5.37 37.71 14.29
C LYS A 760 6.59 37.01 13.72
N PHE A 761 6.65 36.84 12.40
CA PHE A 761 7.67 36.00 11.76
C PHE A 761 8.72 36.75 10.94
N ASN A 762 8.47 38.01 10.53
CA ASN A 762 9.35 38.84 9.71
C ASN A 762 10.02 38.03 8.59
N SER A 763 9.26 37.67 7.56
CA SER A 763 9.64 36.66 6.57
C SER A 763 10.96 36.98 5.88
N LEU A 764 11.21 38.25 5.51
CA LEU A 764 12.49 38.65 4.94
C LEU A 764 13.61 38.59 5.99
N GLY A 765 13.41 39.18 7.17
CA GLY A 765 14.43 39.20 8.21
C GLY A 765 14.84 37.79 8.64
N SER A 766 13.87 36.90 8.82
CA SER A 766 14.06 35.48 9.11
C SER A 766 14.77 34.76 7.96
N ALA A 767 14.36 34.96 6.70
CA ALA A 767 15.01 34.33 5.56
C ALA A 767 16.48 34.78 5.41
N LEU A 768 16.77 36.07 5.57
CA LEU A 768 18.14 36.59 5.53
C LEU A 768 18.98 36.07 6.70
N GLN A 769 18.43 36.03 7.92
CA GLN A 769 19.13 35.48 9.09
C GLN A 769 19.43 33.99 8.95
N ILE A 770 18.48 33.22 8.41
CA ILE A 770 18.67 31.80 8.13
C ILE A 770 19.78 31.62 7.10
N MET A 771 19.73 32.35 5.98
CA MET A 771 20.74 32.28 4.92
C MET A 771 22.12 32.78 5.36
N GLU A 772 22.21 33.71 6.31
CA GLU A 772 23.49 34.15 6.90
C GLU A 772 24.09 33.12 7.88
N LYS A 773 23.24 32.31 8.53
CA LYS A 773 23.69 31.24 9.45
C LYS A 773 24.17 29.98 8.70
N ILE A 774 23.58 29.69 7.54
CA ILE A 774 23.88 28.54 6.64
C ILE A 774 25.12 28.79 5.78
#